data_AF-C6PPG2-F1
#
_entry.id   AF-C6PPG2-F1
#
_cell.length_a   1.000
_cell.length_b   1.000
_cell.length_c   1.000
_cell.angle_alpha   90.00
_cell.angle_beta   90.00
_cell.angle_gamma   90.00
#
_symmetry.space_group_name_H-M   'P 1'
#
loop_
_entity.id
_entity.type
_entity.pdbx_description
1 polymer ?
#
loop_
_entity_poly.entity_id
_entity_poly.type
_entity_poly.pdbx_seq_one_letter_code
_entity_poly.pdbx_strand_id
1 'polypeptide(L)'
;MIRRRKNIAILILTFVLGTAFPYTVQASFPSIKRLGGNDRYDTCIKVAQDGWSSSYYAVIACGENYPDALSSVPLAKKYDAPILLTYNNFMPANVMDEIKKLHVGKVFLIGGQGSISSSIETQLQNQGIQTERLAGADRYETSVKVAEKFGKVDALTVATGEDYADALSIGPAAAAMGVPVLLVPKNYVPDATKKYIRNLNVIKNSEYDNSSTGSSSSSTSTNSGTYRDYHVFVMGDSNVVTDNVVSEFEGEGNNVERIEGKDKYYRNINAIARFVQKSNGTSTQNREDYDDNDKQAQYFVKGDMLSLNNLYLASGEGFADALSGAALAAKSKSPIILSGSSNSSIIKDFILSKIPNYGNDSVNPEYLTVLGGEGVMPGTRVSEVFGNIAFDNTVGFKSDSDAVKFPDKAFEKVIRDKLNIHDRNIYFSDVKGITSLDLTNQNILSVSGLENLIHLKSLNLSYNQIKDISPIVRLDELENLDLSHNNIEDISYISNLVNLKELNLSDNEISDLDHSRNMYKEDNETEYGETSDNVFKKLKHIVSLDLSNSILDDYSGNRNQITSISNLKDMTSLVSLNLNGNDVGSLNNLENLTNLTKLKLSHADLYDLDFIEKLTGITYLDVSYNRAITSDDLKPLKNLTNLKYLNISNDRIDDVSSLSGLTHLTTLYMEDNPIKDYTPILNISKSLYYKDFDVMSVVGSTSYDKDTTIDAQIKDEISNFQSMYSYGDYNKLRYRKLYHAYDLGTYDSKLQDLYRNRDWITYEISLGGMSQEYVDSLKNELDAINYNVEEMNKKDQMNKNVKDLEAQLSSTSKPIEKEKLIGKINYVYADYRYDYYRNLVQKYNTDMEKIKEQLQEASYETPNYSSNKDIKNLQRALDEIQKDNDLASEKITMYQNYKDFFNAVDAVLEEI
;
A
#
# COMPACT_ATOMS: atom_id res chain seq x y z
N MET A 1 11.91 17.36 73.87
CA MET A 1 12.11 16.25 72.91
C MET A 1 11.01 16.09 71.85
N ILE A 2 9.84 16.75 71.95
CA ILE A 2 8.71 16.52 71.02
C ILE A 2 8.76 17.38 69.74
N ARG A 3 9.42 18.56 69.74
CA ARG A 3 9.50 19.43 68.54
C ARG A 3 10.50 18.95 67.47
N ARG A 4 11.57 18.24 67.82
CA ARG A 4 12.54 17.72 66.82
C ARG A 4 12.03 16.51 66.03
N ARG A 5 10.99 15.80 66.51
CA ARG A 5 10.41 14.65 65.78
C ARG A 5 9.39 15.06 64.71
N LYS A 6 8.70 16.20 64.85
CA LYS A 6 7.76 16.68 63.81
C LYS A 6 8.47 17.16 62.54
N ASN A 7 9.62 17.82 62.66
CA ASN A 7 10.35 18.30 61.47
C ASN A 7 11.05 17.16 60.73
N ILE A 8 11.52 16.12 61.44
CA ILE A 8 12.09 14.93 60.81
C ILE A 8 10.99 14.09 60.14
N ALA A 9 9.80 13.98 60.75
CA ALA A 9 8.67 13.30 60.12
C ALA A 9 8.18 14.03 58.86
N ILE A 10 8.14 15.37 58.85
CA ILE A 10 7.77 16.14 57.64
C ILE A 10 8.84 16.02 56.55
N LEU A 11 10.15 16.01 56.91
CA LEU A 11 11.23 15.83 55.93
C LEU A 11 11.27 14.42 55.34
N ILE A 12 10.96 13.40 56.14
CA ILE A 12 10.84 12.01 55.67
C ILE A 12 9.57 11.86 54.83
N LEU A 13 8.46 12.53 55.17
CA LEU A 13 7.24 12.48 54.37
C LEU A 13 7.41 13.20 53.02
N THR A 14 8.15 14.31 52.95
CA THR A 14 8.46 14.97 51.66
C THR A 14 9.49 14.21 50.84
N PHE A 15 10.44 13.51 51.48
CA PHE A 15 11.38 12.64 50.75
C PHE A 15 10.70 11.37 50.24
N VAL A 16 9.77 10.77 51.01
CA VAL A 16 9.01 9.57 50.62
C VAL A 16 7.90 9.90 49.62
N LEU A 17 7.30 11.09 49.66
CA LEU A 17 6.38 11.55 48.60
C LEU A 17 7.10 12.00 47.33
N GLY A 18 8.39 12.36 47.41
CA GLY A 18 9.22 12.70 46.26
C GLY A 18 9.82 11.49 45.53
N THR A 19 9.89 10.31 46.15
CA THR A 19 10.48 9.09 45.57
C THR A 19 9.46 7.99 45.22
N ALA A 20 8.16 8.24 45.39
CA ALA A 20 7.10 7.26 45.16
C ALA A 20 6.25 7.52 43.90
N PHE A 21 6.55 8.58 43.15
CA PHE A 21 6.11 8.68 41.77
C PHE A 21 7.31 8.36 40.89
N PRO A 22 7.30 7.28 40.09
CA PRO A 22 8.11 7.31 38.89
C PRO A 22 7.63 8.55 38.13
N TYR A 23 8.44 9.61 38.12
CA TYR A 23 8.34 10.56 37.03
C TYR A 23 8.73 9.76 35.80
N THR A 24 7.74 9.14 35.16
CA THR A 24 7.83 8.94 33.73
C THR A 24 7.99 10.35 33.19
N VAL A 25 9.21 10.70 32.77
CA VAL A 25 9.38 11.75 31.79
C VAL A 25 8.63 11.22 30.57
N GLN A 26 7.33 11.50 30.54
CA GLN A 26 6.51 11.32 29.37
C GLN A 26 7.10 12.34 28.41
N ALA A 27 7.92 11.89 27.45
CA ALA A 27 8.48 12.84 26.53
C ALA A 27 7.31 13.44 25.78
N SER A 28 7.13 14.75 25.96
CA SER A 28 6.12 15.52 25.26
C SER A 28 6.37 15.34 23.78
N PHE A 29 5.31 15.02 23.03
CA PHE A 29 5.35 15.15 21.59
C PHE A 29 5.81 16.57 21.23
N PRO A 30 6.60 16.74 20.15
CA PRO A 30 6.90 18.07 19.66
C PRO A 30 5.57 18.77 19.39
N SER A 31 5.38 19.95 19.98
CA SER A 31 4.18 20.73 19.69
C SER A 31 4.23 21.15 18.23
N ILE A 32 3.23 20.73 17.44
CA ILE A 32 3.15 21.07 16.02
C ILE A 32 2.65 22.52 15.90
N LYS A 33 3.41 23.33 15.17
CA LYS A 33 3.12 24.72 14.89
C LYS A 33 3.09 24.96 13.40
N ARG A 34 1.96 25.43 12.86
CA ARG A 34 1.86 25.79 11.43
C ARG A 34 2.06 27.30 11.23
N LEU A 35 2.98 27.65 10.35
CA LEU A 35 3.23 29.00 9.86
C LEU A 35 2.89 29.04 8.36
N GLY A 36 1.62 29.23 8.05
CA GLY A 36 1.12 29.27 6.67
C GLY A 36 0.05 30.34 6.48
N GLY A 37 0.22 31.20 5.49
CA GLY A 37 -0.71 32.26 5.10
C GLY A 37 -1.63 31.87 3.94
N ASN A 38 -2.45 32.80 3.46
CA ASN A 38 -3.24 32.59 2.24
C ASN A 38 -2.34 32.52 1.00
N ASP A 39 -1.18 33.18 1.07
CA ASP A 39 -0.15 33.16 0.04
C ASP A 39 1.25 33.24 0.68
N ARG A 40 2.28 33.27 -0.18
CA ARG A 40 3.70 33.35 0.23
C ARG A 40 4.05 34.61 1.02
N TYR A 41 3.33 35.71 0.80
CA TYR A 41 3.56 36.99 1.47
C TYR A 41 2.98 36.97 2.89
N ASP A 42 1.78 36.42 3.05
CA ASP A 42 1.21 36.14 4.36
C ASP A 42 2.04 35.10 5.13
N THR A 43 2.54 34.06 4.47
CA THR A 43 3.43 33.06 5.11
C THR A 43 4.70 33.72 5.63
N CYS A 44 5.40 34.55 4.84
CA CYS A 44 6.63 35.18 5.31
C CYS A 44 6.39 36.14 6.49
N ILE A 45 5.22 36.78 6.55
CA ILE A 45 4.81 37.61 7.69
C ILE A 45 4.62 36.75 8.94
N LYS A 46 3.91 35.62 8.84
CA LYS A 46 3.72 34.68 9.97
C LYS A 46 5.06 34.13 10.47
N VAL A 47 6.00 33.86 9.57
CA VAL A 47 7.37 33.45 9.91
C VAL A 47 8.12 34.57 10.64
N ALA A 48 8.00 35.81 10.17
CA ALA A 48 8.64 36.97 10.80
C ALA A 48 8.07 37.23 12.21
N GLN A 49 6.75 37.15 12.38
CA GLN A 49 6.07 37.32 13.66
C GLN A 49 6.44 36.24 14.68
N ASP A 50 6.75 35.03 14.22
CA ASP A 50 7.21 33.95 15.08
C ASP A 50 8.66 34.16 15.57
N GLY A 51 9.55 34.57 14.66
CA GLY A 51 10.97 34.70 14.97
C GLY A 51 11.40 36.01 15.60
N TRP A 52 10.62 37.08 15.42
CA TRP A 52 11.05 38.44 15.76
C TRP A 52 9.89 39.25 16.35
N SER A 53 10.06 39.71 17.58
CA SER A 53 9.22 40.78 18.15
C SER A 53 9.65 42.18 17.67
N SER A 54 10.92 42.30 17.26
CA SER A 54 11.51 43.45 16.59
C SER A 54 12.75 43.00 15.83
N SER A 55 13.10 43.69 14.75
CA SER A 55 14.36 43.55 14.05
C SER A 55 14.76 44.87 13.40
N TYR A 56 15.98 45.35 13.65
CA TYR A 56 16.50 46.53 12.95
C TYR A 56 16.76 46.26 11.46
N TYR A 57 17.07 45.00 11.12
CA TYR A 57 17.35 44.57 9.76
C TYR A 57 16.22 43.72 9.19
N ALA A 58 15.95 43.82 7.89
CA ALA A 58 15.17 42.81 7.15
C ALA A 58 15.82 42.51 5.80
N VAL A 59 15.65 41.29 5.30
CA VAL A 59 16.05 40.90 3.96
C VAL A 59 14.81 40.89 3.09
N ILE A 60 14.82 41.61 1.98
CA ILE A 60 13.72 41.67 1.03
C ILE A 60 14.11 40.90 -0.22
N ALA A 61 13.30 39.89 -0.56
CA ALA A 61 13.46 39.05 -1.73
C ALA A 61 12.21 39.11 -2.63
N CYS A 62 12.39 38.89 -3.93
CA CYS A 62 11.26 38.77 -4.83
C CYS A 62 10.55 37.42 -4.63
N GLY A 63 9.26 37.47 -4.35
CA GLY A 63 8.41 36.29 -4.17
C GLY A 63 8.06 35.60 -5.48
N GLU A 64 8.21 36.27 -6.63
CA GLU A 64 7.85 35.73 -7.96
C GLU A 64 9.02 35.06 -8.67
N ASN A 65 10.23 35.64 -8.53
CA ASN A 65 11.47 35.15 -9.11
C ASN A 65 12.60 35.21 -8.08
N TYR A 66 13.07 34.05 -7.67
CA TYR A 66 13.81 33.85 -6.42
C TYR A 66 15.27 33.41 -6.50
N PRO A 67 15.90 33.20 -7.67
CA PRO A 67 17.22 32.57 -7.70
C PRO A 67 18.29 33.42 -7.02
N ASP A 68 18.12 34.74 -7.06
CA ASP A 68 18.99 35.71 -6.39
C ASP A 68 18.95 35.54 -4.86
N ALA A 69 17.82 35.09 -4.32
CA ALA A 69 17.56 35.03 -2.88
C ALA A 69 18.04 33.73 -2.21
N LEU A 70 18.39 32.69 -2.98
CA LEU A 70 18.77 31.38 -2.43
C LEU A 70 20.00 31.41 -1.52
N SER A 71 20.90 32.38 -1.73
CA SER A 71 22.11 32.60 -0.93
C SER A 71 21.89 33.45 0.33
N SER A 72 20.67 33.95 0.57
CA SER A 72 20.40 34.96 1.58
C SER A 72 20.16 34.42 3.00
N VAL A 73 19.95 33.10 3.17
CA VAL A 73 19.67 32.50 4.48
C VAL A 73 20.79 32.75 5.51
N PRO A 74 22.09 32.55 5.18
CA PRO A 74 23.17 32.91 6.10
C PRO A 74 23.24 34.41 6.40
N LEU A 75 22.90 35.26 5.41
CA LEU A 75 22.93 36.72 5.58
C LEU A 75 21.85 37.16 6.57
N ALA A 76 20.66 36.59 6.45
CA ALA A 76 19.54 36.80 7.37
C ALA A 76 19.96 36.45 8.81
N LYS A 77 20.60 35.29 9.01
CA LYS A 77 21.15 34.91 10.33
C LYS A 77 22.22 35.89 10.84
N LYS A 78 23.16 36.29 9.97
CA LYS A 78 24.26 37.21 10.34
C LYS A 78 23.75 38.55 10.89
N TYR A 79 22.65 39.06 10.34
CA TYR A 79 22.04 40.33 10.74
C TYR A 79 20.83 40.18 11.66
N ASP A 80 20.56 38.95 12.14
CA ASP A 80 19.37 38.58 12.91
C ASP A 80 18.07 39.11 12.30
N ALA A 81 17.89 38.93 10.99
CA ALA A 81 16.86 39.55 10.18
C ALA A 81 15.86 38.52 9.61
N PRO A 82 14.55 38.82 9.54
CA PRO A 82 13.61 38.02 8.76
C PRO A 82 13.85 38.19 7.25
N ILE A 83 13.49 37.18 6.47
CA ILE A 83 13.33 37.28 5.01
C ILE A 83 11.85 37.54 4.72
N LEU A 84 11.55 38.71 4.16
CA LEU A 84 10.22 39.12 3.72
C LEU A 84 10.15 39.17 2.19
N LEU A 85 8.97 38.88 1.65
CA LEU A 85 8.76 38.77 0.20
C LEU A 85 8.03 39.99 -0.37
N THR A 86 8.38 40.35 -1.60
CA THR A 86 7.70 41.40 -2.38
C THR A 86 7.39 40.90 -3.79
N TYR A 87 6.42 41.49 -4.47
CA TYR A 87 6.32 41.34 -5.93
C TYR A 87 7.46 42.13 -6.58
N ASN A 88 7.69 41.90 -7.88
CA ASN A 88 8.73 42.59 -8.63
C ASN A 88 8.60 44.12 -8.56
N ASN A 89 7.39 44.64 -8.73
CA ASN A 89 7.13 46.07 -8.93
C ASN A 89 6.31 46.75 -7.82
N PHE A 90 5.74 45.98 -6.89
CA PHE A 90 5.04 46.51 -5.73
C PHE A 90 5.27 45.68 -4.46
N MET A 91 5.33 46.35 -3.32
CA MET A 91 5.34 45.68 -2.02
C MET A 91 3.91 45.56 -1.48
N PRO A 92 3.47 44.35 -1.08
CA PRO A 92 2.19 44.17 -0.43
C PRO A 92 2.07 45.03 0.83
N ALA A 93 0.88 45.61 1.05
CA ALA A 93 0.66 46.53 2.17
C ALA A 93 0.90 45.84 3.53
N ASN A 94 0.42 44.60 3.69
CA ASN A 94 0.66 43.75 4.85
C ASN A 94 2.16 43.52 5.13
N VAL A 95 2.99 43.36 4.10
CA VAL A 95 4.45 43.21 4.26
C VAL A 95 5.08 44.53 4.73
N MET A 96 4.68 45.66 4.15
CA MET A 96 5.14 46.98 4.62
C MET A 96 4.72 47.26 6.06
N ASP A 97 3.50 46.87 6.44
CA ASP A 97 3.01 47.01 7.80
C ASP A 97 3.81 46.14 8.77
N GLU A 98 4.19 44.94 8.37
CA GLU A 98 5.07 44.07 9.17
C GLU A 98 6.48 44.67 9.35
N ILE A 99 7.07 45.22 8.28
CA ILE A 99 8.36 45.94 8.35
C ILE A 99 8.30 47.07 9.38
N LYS A 100 7.19 47.83 9.43
CA LYS A 100 6.97 48.89 10.41
C LYS A 100 6.79 48.35 11.83
N LYS A 101 5.98 47.29 12.00
CA LYS A 101 5.76 46.65 13.31
C LYS A 101 7.06 46.12 13.92
N LEU A 102 7.94 45.56 13.09
CA LEU A 102 9.24 45.07 13.53
C LEU A 102 10.25 46.19 13.82
N HIS A 103 9.92 47.44 13.51
CA HIS A 103 10.80 48.62 13.64
C HIS A 103 12.08 48.49 12.81
N VAL A 104 11.96 47.99 11.58
CA VAL A 104 13.08 47.83 10.66
C VAL A 104 13.64 49.20 10.27
N GLY A 105 14.92 49.42 10.56
CA GLY A 105 15.65 50.63 10.18
C GLY A 105 16.49 50.46 8.91
N LYS A 106 16.84 49.23 8.54
CA LYS A 106 17.60 48.93 7.32
C LYS A 106 17.15 47.64 6.64
N VAL A 107 17.03 47.66 5.31
CA VAL A 107 16.72 46.49 4.49
C VAL A 107 17.87 46.12 3.55
N PHE A 108 18.10 44.83 3.37
CA PHE A 108 18.93 44.28 2.29
C PHE A 108 18.03 43.82 1.15
N LEU A 109 18.12 44.46 -0.02
CA LEU A 109 17.38 44.07 -1.22
C LEU A 109 18.22 43.05 -1.99
N ILE A 110 17.75 41.81 -2.10
CA ILE A 110 18.49 40.73 -2.77
C ILE A 110 17.99 40.58 -4.21
N GLY A 111 18.86 40.91 -5.16
CA GLY A 111 18.55 40.88 -6.59
C GLY A 111 18.52 42.26 -7.25
N GLY A 112 18.74 42.25 -8.56
CA GLY A 112 18.78 43.46 -9.38
C GLY A 112 17.42 44.15 -9.50
N GLN A 113 17.39 45.28 -10.21
CA GLN A 113 16.14 46.02 -10.49
C GLN A 113 15.12 45.19 -11.29
N GLY A 114 15.59 44.20 -12.03
CA GLY A 114 14.73 43.23 -12.73
C GLY A 114 14.07 42.20 -11.83
N SER A 115 14.53 42.02 -10.59
CA SER A 115 13.93 41.13 -9.58
C SER A 115 13.12 41.94 -8.56
N ILE A 116 13.66 43.07 -8.10
CA ILE A 116 13.02 44.01 -7.18
C ILE A 116 13.22 45.42 -7.73
N SER A 117 12.15 46.02 -8.24
CA SER A 117 12.18 47.34 -8.89
C SER A 117 12.72 48.45 -7.97
N SER A 118 13.17 49.54 -8.59
CA SER A 118 13.55 50.75 -7.85
C SER A 118 12.36 51.43 -7.17
N SER A 119 11.12 51.16 -7.60
CA SER A 119 9.93 51.74 -6.96
C SER A 119 9.75 51.21 -5.54
N ILE A 120 10.04 49.94 -5.29
CA ILE A 120 10.00 49.33 -3.95
C ILE A 120 11.09 49.92 -3.06
N GLU A 121 12.29 50.11 -3.61
CA GLU A 121 13.41 50.74 -2.89
C GLU A 121 13.07 52.17 -2.46
N THR A 122 12.54 52.98 -3.36
CA THR A 122 12.04 54.33 -3.05
C THR A 122 10.90 54.30 -2.04
N GLN A 123 9.99 53.32 -2.13
CA GLN A 123 8.88 53.17 -1.19
C GLN A 123 9.39 52.94 0.24
N LEU A 124 10.43 52.12 0.43
CA LEU A 124 11.06 51.84 1.72
C LEU A 124 11.82 53.07 2.25
N GLN A 125 12.59 53.75 1.40
CA GLN A 125 13.31 54.98 1.76
C GLN A 125 12.36 56.10 2.20
N ASN A 126 11.20 56.24 1.54
CA ASN A 126 10.18 57.21 1.91
C ASN A 126 9.54 56.93 3.28
N GLN A 127 9.64 55.69 3.80
CA GLN A 127 9.27 55.36 5.18
C GLN A 127 10.42 55.59 6.18
N GLY A 128 11.54 56.18 5.74
CA GLY A 128 12.72 56.42 6.56
C GLY A 128 13.64 55.21 6.74
N ILE A 129 13.44 54.14 5.95
CA ILE A 129 14.18 52.89 6.06
C ILE A 129 15.40 52.93 5.12
N GLN A 130 16.58 52.64 5.65
CA GLN A 130 17.80 52.56 4.84
C GLN A 130 17.75 51.33 3.92
N THR A 131 18.18 51.45 2.66
CA THR A 131 18.23 50.32 1.72
C THR A 131 19.67 50.03 1.32
N GLU A 132 20.02 48.75 1.23
CA GLU A 132 21.27 48.29 0.63
C GLU A 132 20.96 47.15 -0.33
N ARG A 133 21.22 47.36 -1.62
CA ARG A 133 20.98 46.36 -2.66
C ARG A 133 22.20 45.48 -2.87
N LEU A 134 22.02 44.16 -2.73
CA LEU A 134 23.01 43.15 -3.03
C LEU A 134 22.58 42.45 -4.32
N ALA A 135 23.22 42.78 -5.43
CA ALA A 135 22.84 42.32 -6.75
C ALA A 135 24.05 42.25 -7.69
N GLY A 136 24.07 41.24 -8.55
CA GLY A 136 24.94 41.14 -9.71
C GLY A 136 24.13 41.03 -11.02
N ALA A 137 24.80 40.72 -12.11
CA ALA A 137 24.15 40.50 -13.41
C ALA A 137 23.23 39.26 -13.41
N ASP A 138 23.54 38.28 -12.56
CA ASP A 138 22.78 37.05 -12.40
C ASP A 138 22.78 36.55 -10.93
N ARG A 139 22.17 35.38 -10.72
CA ARG A 139 22.06 34.74 -9.40
C ARG A 139 23.42 34.38 -8.79
N TYR A 140 24.42 34.08 -9.64
CA TYR A 140 25.73 33.65 -9.21
C TYR A 140 26.55 34.84 -8.72
N GLU A 141 26.56 35.93 -9.49
CA GLU A 141 27.17 37.20 -9.05
C GLU A 141 26.46 37.77 -7.82
N THR A 142 25.12 37.66 -7.75
CA THR A 142 24.37 38.07 -6.56
C THR A 142 24.79 37.26 -5.34
N SER A 143 24.98 35.94 -5.48
CA SER A 143 25.50 35.11 -4.37
C SER A 143 26.89 35.54 -3.90
N VAL A 144 27.76 36.01 -4.81
CA VAL A 144 29.06 36.58 -4.47
C VAL A 144 28.91 37.91 -3.71
N LYS A 145 27.97 38.77 -4.09
CA LYS A 145 27.67 40.02 -3.35
C LYS A 145 27.14 39.77 -1.95
N VAL A 146 26.36 38.71 -1.76
CA VAL A 146 25.97 38.25 -0.44
C VAL A 146 27.19 37.71 0.32
N ALA A 147 28.04 36.91 -0.33
CA ALA A 147 29.24 36.32 0.27
C ALA A 147 30.29 37.37 0.71
N GLU A 148 30.44 38.47 -0.03
CA GLU A 148 31.31 39.61 0.34
C GLU A 148 30.95 40.19 1.72
N LYS A 149 29.69 40.07 2.16
CA LYS A 149 29.26 40.55 3.49
C LYS A 149 29.84 39.70 4.63
N PHE A 150 30.34 38.49 4.38
CA PHE A 150 30.90 37.60 5.39
C PHE A 150 32.35 37.93 5.75
N GLY A 151 33.08 38.60 4.84
CA GLY A 151 34.50 38.89 5.03
C GLY A 151 35.33 37.61 4.92
N LYS A 152 36.28 37.43 5.84
CA LYS A 152 37.14 36.25 5.89
C LYS A 152 36.41 35.08 6.54
N VAL A 153 36.44 33.92 5.88
CA VAL A 153 35.82 32.67 6.35
C VAL A 153 36.81 31.51 6.30
N ASP A 154 36.59 30.49 7.13
CA ASP A 154 37.40 29.26 7.22
C ASP A 154 36.75 28.08 6.47
N ALA A 155 35.51 28.25 6.00
CA ALA A 155 34.82 27.31 5.14
C ALA A 155 33.93 28.03 4.12
N LEU A 156 33.58 27.33 3.05
CA LEU A 156 32.61 27.75 2.04
C LEU A 156 31.56 26.67 1.84
N THR A 157 30.35 27.09 1.50
CA THR A 157 29.31 26.16 1.02
C THR A 157 28.93 26.53 -0.41
N VAL A 158 28.76 25.51 -1.24
CA VAL A 158 28.50 25.63 -2.67
C VAL A 158 27.27 24.79 -3.00
N ALA A 159 26.34 25.38 -3.73
CA ALA A 159 25.15 24.69 -4.22
C ALA A 159 24.89 25.05 -5.69
N THR A 160 24.16 24.20 -6.39
CA THR A 160 23.67 24.56 -7.72
C THR A 160 22.77 25.79 -7.64
N GLY A 161 22.93 26.72 -8.56
CA GLY A 161 21.97 27.81 -8.76
C GLY A 161 20.87 27.46 -9.76
N GLU A 162 20.86 26.26 -10.36
CA GLU A 162 19.88 25.84 -11.36
C GLU A 162 18.56 25.35 -10.73
N ASP A 163 18.60 24.90 -9.47
CA ASP A 163 17.46 24.53 -8.63
C ASP A 163 17.60 25.17 -7.23
N TYR A 164 16.53 25.21 -6.44
CA TYR A 164 16.51 25.86 -5.13
C TYR A 164 16.82 24.92 -3.95
N ALA A 165 16.50 23.64 -4.09
CA ALA A 165 16.45 22.72 -2.96
C ALA A 165 17.82 22.54 -2.28
N ASP A 166 18.90 22.51 -3.06
CA ASP A 166 20.26 22.31 -2.53
C ASP A 166 20.74 23.54 -1.74
N ALA A 167 20.50 24.74 -2.23
CA ALA A 167 20.84 25.98 -1.54
C ALA A 167 20.02 26.17 -0.25
N LEU A 168 18.72 25.85 -0.28
CA LEU A 168 17.87 25.88 0.92
C LEU A 168 18.28 24.82 1.95
N SER A 169 18.72 23.64 1.50
CA SER A 169 19.15 22.55 2.37
C SER A 169 20.41 22.88 3.14
N ILE A 170 21.42 23.47 2.48
CA ILE A 170 22.68 23.82 3.13
C ILE A 170 22.61 25.17 3.86
N GLY A 171 21.62 26.02 3.55
CA GLY A 171 21.46 27.37 4.08
C GLY A 171 21.54 27.47 5.62
N PRO A 172 20.71 26.74 6.39
CA PRO A 172 20.79 26.77 7.86
C PRO A 172 22.14 26.29 8.42
N ALA A 173 22.77 25.29 7.78
CA ALA A 173 24.10 24.82 8.17
C ALA A 173 25.18 25.87 7.89
N ALA A 174 25.16 26.48 6.70
CA ALA A 174 26.04 27.59 6.34
C ALA A 174 25.88 28.76 7.31
N ALA A 175 24.63 29.07 7.70
CA ALA A 175 24.31 30.08 8.69
C ALA A 175 24.83 29.74 10.10
N ALA A 176 24.74 28.46 10.52
CA ALA A 176 25.26 27.99 11.80
C ALA A 176 26.79 28.08 11.87
N MET A 177 27.47 27.77 10.76
CA MET A 177 28.92 27.93 10.58
C MET A 177 29.36 29.39 10.38
N GLY A 178 28.43 30.31 10.11
CA GLY A 178 28.76 31.71 9.81
C GLY A 178 29.45 31.90 8.45
N VAL A 179 29.16 31.05 7.46
CA VAL A 179 29.76 31.07 6.12
C VAL A 179 28.71 31.30 5.02
N PRO A 180 29.11 31.81 3.85
CA PRO A 180 28.17 32.05 2.76
C PRO A 180 27.82 30.79 1.97
N VAL A 181 26.68 30.83 1.28
CA VAL A 181 26.30 29.91 0.20
C VAL A 181 26.62 30.57 -1.14
N LEU A 182 27.59 30.01 -1.87
CA LEU A 182 27.90 30.37 -3.24
C LEU A 182 27.08 29.52 -4.20
N LEU A 183 26.47 30.16 -5.20
CA LEU A 183 25.75 29.46 -6.25
C LEU A 183 26.65 29.25 -7.45
N VAL A 184 26.56 28.06 -8.06
CA VAL A 184 27.27 27.73 -9.31
C VAL A 184 26.34 27.05 -10.32
N PRO A 185 26.52 27.26 -11.63
CA PRO A 185 25.97 26.40 -12.67
C PRO A 185 26.55 24.99 -12.60
N LYS A 186 25.87 24.01 -13.23
CA LYS A 186 26.28 22.60 -13.20
C LYS A 186 27.70 22.35 -13.74
N ASN A 187 28.08 23.06 -14.82
CA ASN A 187 29.23 22.70 -15.65
C ASN A 187 30.42 23.67 -15.61
N TYR A 188 30.32 24.81 -14.91
CA TYR A 188 31.42 25.78 -14.82
C TYR A 188 31.32 26.67 -13.56
N VAL A 189 32.45 27.19 -13.08
CA VAL A 189 32.49 28.22 -12.03
C VAL A 189 32.49 29.60 -12.68
N PRO A 190 31.53 30.51 -12.37
CA PRO A 190 31.50 31.86 -12.92
C PRO A 190 32.72 32.68 -12.51
N ASP A 191 33.14 33.61 -13.38
CA ASP A 191 34.35 34.43 -13.15
C ASP A 191 34.29 35.24 -11.86
N ALA A 192 33.12 35.74 -11.49
CA ALA A 192 32.90 36.44 -10.22
C ALA A 192 33.18 35.53 -9.01
N THR A 193 32.72 34.27 -9.08
CA THR A 193 32.97 33.25 -8.05
C THR A 193 34.46 32.88 -7.99
N LYS A 194 35.11 32.66 -9.14
CA LYS A 194 36.57 32.44 -9.21
C LYS A 194 37.36 33.59 -8.59
N LYS A 195 36.97 34.83 -8.89
CA LYS A 195 37.61 36.03 -8.34
C LYS A 195 37.41 36.13 -6.82
N TYR A 196 36.23 35.82 -6.33
CA TYR A 196 35.93 35.83 -4.89
C TYR A 196 36.80 34.82 -4.14
N ILE A 197 36.86 33.57 -4.61
CA ILE A 197 37.70 32.49 -4.06
C ILE A 197 39.17 32.92 -4.04
N ARG A 198 39.69 33.45 -5.16
CA ARG A 198 41.06 33.97 -5.22
C ARG A 198 41.33 35.10 -4.22
N ASN A 199 40.37 36.00 -4.00
CA ASN A 199 40.53 37.09 -3.04
C ASN A 199 40.52 36.59 -1.59
N LEU A 200 39.81 35.49 -1.28
CA LEU A 200 39.89 34.82 0.03
C LEU A 200 41.27 34.20 0.27
N ASN A 201 41.94 33.74 -0.80
CA ASN A 201 43.27 33.10 -0.77
C ASN A 201 44.45 34.07 -0.50
N VAL A 202 44.27 35.40 -0.57
CA VAL A 202 45.39 36.36 -0.45
C VAL A 202 45.76 36.65 1.02
N ILE A 203 47.00 36.33 1.41
CA ILE A 203 47.63 36.73 2.68
C ILE A 203 47.71 38.27 2.77
N LYS A 204 47.31 38.85 3.91
CA LYS A 204 47.79 40.18 4.31
C LYS A 204 48.91 40.01 5.34
N ASN A 205 50.16 39.98 4.86
CA ASN A 205 51.33 40.30 5.68
C ASN A 205 51.33 41.83 5.85
N SER A 206 50.44 42.36 6.68
CA SER A 206 50.45 43.80 7.01
C SER A 206 50.38 44.10 8.50
N GLU A 207 50.61 43.12 9.37
CA GLU A 207 50.72 43.34 10.83
C GLU A 207 52.11 43.06 11.40
N TYR A 208 53.10 42.74 10.55
CA TYR A 208 54.51 42.59 10.94
C TYR A 208 55.44 43.12 9.84
N ASP A 209 55.41 44.42 9.56
CA ASP A 209 56.61 45.07 9.04
C ASP A 209 56.62 46.56 9.41
N ASN A 210 57.09 46.82 10.63
CA ASN A 210 57.48 48.15 11.05
C ASN A 210 58.84 48.04 11.74
N SER A 211 59.85 47.58 11.01
CA SER A 211 61.24 47.95 11.30
C SER A 211 62.14 47.67 10.09
N SER A 212 63.01 48.63 9.81
CA SER A 212 64.23 48.55 9.00
C SER A 212 64.13 48.62 7.46
N THR A 213 64.17 49.87 6.97
CA THR A 213 65.22 50.41 6.09
C THR A 213 66.01 49.45 5.19
N GLY A 214 65.97 49.71 3.87
CA GLY A 214 67.17 49.69 3.02
C GLY A 214 67.16 48.78 1.79
N SER A 215 67.26 49.44 0.63
CA SER A 215 68.00 48.99 -0.58
C SER A 215 67.39 47.95 -1.53
N SER A 216 67.15 48.47 -2.74
CA SER A 216 67.19 47.89 -4.08
C SER A 216 67.79 46.47 -4.22
N SER A 217 67.04 45.54 -4.84
CA SER A 217 67.56 44.70 -5.94
C SER A 217 66.45 43.83 -6.56
N SER A 218 66.46 43.77 -7.89
CA SER A 218 65.72 42.86 -8.74
C SER A 218 66.10 41.39 -8.48
N SER A 219 65.13 40.55 -8.13
CA SER A 219 65.20 39.10 -8.35
C SER A 219 63.80 38.52 -8.46
N THR A 220 63.60 37.74 -9.53
CA THR A 220 62.47 36.84 -9.74
C THR A 220 62.48 35.79 -8.62
N SER A 221 61.69 36.03 -7.57
CA SER A 221 61.26 34.99 -6.65
C SER A 221 59.81 34.65 -6.98
N THR A 222 59.58 33.37 -7.28
CA THR A 222 58.26 32.77 -7.20
C THR A 222 57.80 32.90 -5.76
N ASN A 223 56.98 33.93 -5.47
CA ASN A 223 56.28 34.04 -4.20
C ASN A 223 55.38 32.80 -4.07
N SER A 224 55.88 31.74 -3.42
CA SER A 224 55.03 30.74 -2.81
C SER A 224 54.36 31.40 -1.61
N GLY A 225 53.33 32.20 -1.86
CA GLY A 225 52.46 32.69 -0.81
C GLY A 225 51.82 31.47 -0.15
N THR A 226 51.96 31.34 1.16
CA THR A 226 51.16 30.41 1.97
C THR A 226 49.68 30.76 1.83
N TYR A 227 48.97 30.06 0.94
CA TYR A 227 47.54 30.20 0.78
C TYR A 227 46.83 29.79 2.08
N ARG A 228 45.69 30.45 2.36
CA ARG A 228 44.86 30.06 3.50
C ARG A 228 43.98 28.90 3.06
N ASP A 229 44.25 27.71 3.58
CA ASP A 229 43.41 26.54 3.36
C ASP A 229 42.03 26.74 4.00
N TYR A 230 40.95 26.52 3.24
CA TYR A 230 39.60 26.42 3.79
C TYR A 230 38.88 25.18 3.27
N HIS A 231 37.87 24.76 4.02
CA HIS A 231 37.04 23.62 3.67
C HIS A 231 35.88 24.04 2.78
N VAL A 232 35.59 23.30 1.71
CA VAL A 232 34.48 23.59 0.80
C VAL A 232 33.49 22.45 0.84
N PHE A 233 32.23 22.75 1.18
CA PHE A 233 31.14 21.79 1.08
C PHE A 233 30.36 22.02 -0.20
N VAL A 234 30.28 21.00 -1.05
CA VAL A 234 29.55 21.05 -2.31
C VAL A 234 28.30 20.19 -2.21
N MET A 235 27.13 20.79 -2.34
CA MET A 235 25.87 20.06 -2.45
C MET A 235 25.71 19.48 -3.85
N GLY A 236 25.60 18.15 -3.94
CA GLY A 236 25.40 17.45 -5.21
C GLY A 236 26.51 16.49 -5.59
N ASP A 237 26.12 15.42 -6.28
CA ASP A 237 27.02 14.55 -7.03
C ASP A 237 27.46 15.23 -8.35
N SER A 238 28.20 14.50 -9.19
CA SER A 238 28.66 14.99 -10.50
C SER A 238 27.51 15.28 -11.49
N ASN A 239 26.29 14.80 -11.24
CA ASN A 239 25.10 15.12 -12.04
C ASN A 239 24.53 16.50 -11.71
N VAL A 240 24.77 17.01 -10.51
CA VAL A 240 24.28 18.31 -10.03
C VAL A 240 25.36 19.39 -10.13
N VAL A 241 26.58 19.06 -9.69
CA VAL A 241 27.76 19.92 -9.78
C VAL A 241 28.91 19.05 -10.30
N THR A 242 29.31 19.25 -11.55
CA THR A 242 30.32 18.39 -12.20
C THR A 242 31.69 18.44 -11.51
N ASP A 243 32.51 17.40 -11.72
CA ASP A 243 33.85 17.32 -11.14
C ASP A 243 34.77 18.44 -11.63
N ASN A 244 34.55 18.97 -12.84
CA ASN A 244 35.25 20.15 -13.34
C ASN A 244 34.97 21.40 -12.49
N VAL A 245 33.74 21.55 -11.99
CA VAL A 245 33.39 22.65 -11.08
C VAL A 245 34.05 22.45 -9.74
N VAL A 246 34.02 21.23 -9.20
CA VAL A 246 34.65 20.90 -7.90
C VAL A 246 36.17 21.06 -7.93
N SER A 247 36.83 20.67 -9.01
CA SER A 247 38.29 20.79 -9.18
C SER A 247 38.78 22.25 -9.08
N GLU A 248 37.94 23.22 -9.44
CA GLU A 248 38.27 24.65 -9.32
C GLU A 248 38.25 25.13 -7.85
N PHE A 249 37.52 24.44 -6.96
CA PHE A 249 37.51 24.71 -5.52
C PHE A 249 38.64 23.97 -4.78
N GLU A 250 39.15 22.86 -5.33
CA GLU A 250 40.28 22.08 -4.77
C GLU A 250 41.65 22.79 -4.91
N GLY A 251 41.77 23.76 -5.83
CA GLY A 251 43.04 24.42 -6.16
C GLY A 251 43.78 25.07 -4.98
N GLU A 252 45.09 24.78 -4.88
CA GLU A 252 46.10 25.30 -3.92
C GLU A 252 45.73 25.21 -2.43
N GLY A 253 45.40 23.99 -1.95
CA GLY A 253 45.40 23.63 -0.51
C GLY A 253 44.03 23.40 0.13
N ASN A 254 42.95 23.66 -0.60
CA ASN A 254 41.58 23.47 -0.12
C ASN A 254 41.17 21.99 -0.09
N ASN A 255 40.36 21.63 0.90
CA ASN A 255 39.71 20.32 0.98
C ASN A 255 38.23 20.45 0.61
N VAL A 256 37.76 19.66 -0.36
CA VAL A 256 36.38 19.71 -0.86
C VAL A 256 35.63 18.44 -0.47
N GLU A 257 34.50 18.60 0.20
CA GLU A 257 33.58 17.52 0.59
C GLU A 257 32.27 17.64 -0.20
N ARG A 258 31.89 16.57 -0.89
CA ARG A 258 30.57 16.49 -1.54
C ARG A 258 29.52 15.94 -0.58
N ILE A 259 28.35 16.56 -0.59
CA ILE A 259 27.14 16.07 0.07
C ILE A 259 26.21 15.56 -1.02
N GLU A 260 26.30 14.26 -1.26
CA GLU A 260 25.65 13.59 -2.38
C GLU A 260 24.30 12.98 -1.98
N GLY A 261 23.52 12.59 -2.98
CA GLY A 261 22.21 11.97 -2.78
C GLY A 261 21.50 11.75 -4.10
N LYS A 262 20.77 10.63 -4.19
CA LYS A 262 20.09 10.18 -5.41
C LYS A 262 19.05 11.17 -5.96
N ASP A 263 18.56 12.06 -5.09
CA ASP A 263 17.68 13.18 -5.43
C ASP A 263 17.89 14.35 -4.45
N LYS A 264 17.18 15.46 -4.68
CA LYS A 264 17.26 16.68 -3.84
C LYS A 264 16.83 16.46 -2.38
N TYR A 265 16.00 15.46 -2.11
CA TYR A 265 15.54 15.15 -0.77
C TYR A 265 16.58 14.34 0.01
N TYR A 266 17.23 13.37 -0.64
CA TYR A 266 18.39 12.68 -0.07
C TYR A 266 19.53 13.64 0.23
N ARG A 267 19.79 14.60 -0.67
CA ARG A 267 20.80 15.63 -0.42
C ARG A 267 20.41 16.54 0.75
N ASN A 268 19.14 16.94 0.86
CA ASN A 268 18.62 17.67 2.02
C ASN A 268 18.91 16.92 3.33
N ILE A 269 18.52 15.64 3.39
CA ILE A 269 18.73 14.78 4.54
C ILE A 269 20.22 14.58 4.87
N ASN A 270 21.06 14.33 3.87
CA ASN A 270 22.50 14.14 4.06
C ASN A 270 23.21 15.42 4.52
N ALA A 271 22.77 16.59 4.03
CA ALA A 271 23.26 17.87 4.52
C ALA A 271 22.94 18.03 6.00
N ILE A 272 21.68 17.79 6.40
CA ILE A 272 21.30 17.88 7.82
C ILE A 272 22.13 16.90 8.66
N ALA A 273 22.18 15.63 8.26
CA ALA A 273 22.93 14.59 8.97
C ALA A 273 24.42 14.92 9.13
N ARG A 274 25.01 15.64 8.16
CA ARG A 274 26.40 16.06 8.18
C ARG A 274 26.68 17.18 9.20
N PHE A 275 25.71 18.06 9.44
CA PHE A 275 25.88 19.26 10.29
C PHE A 275 25.16 19.18 11.63
N VAL A 276 24.49 18.08 11.96
CA VAL A 276 23.90 17.82 13.28
C VAL A 276 24.94 17.29 14.28
N GLN A 277 24.79 17.67 15.55
CA GLN A 277 25.64 17.20 16.65
C GLN A 277 25.54 15.69 16.88
N LYS A 278 26.64 14.94 16.69
CA LYS A 278 26.73 13.54 17.16
C LYS A 278 26.97 13.52 18.68
N SER A 279 26.05 12.94 19.43
CA SER A 279 26.25 12.60 20.85
C SER A 279 27.34 11.54 20.97
N ASN A 280 28.58 11.95 21.24
CA ASN A 280 29.59 11.01 21.72
C ASN A 280 29.35 10.75 23.20
N GLY A 281 28.84 9.56 23.52
CA GLY A 281 28.81 9.03 24.87
C GLY A 281 30.20 9.05 25.50
N THR A 282 30.25 9.53 26.74
CA THR A 282 31.39 9.65 27.65
C THR A 282 32.60 8.74 27.42
N SER A 283 33.79 9.32 27.31
CA SER A 283 34.88 9.06 28.28
C SER A 283 36.03 10.06 28.11
N THR A 284 36.27 10.82 29.17
CA THR A 284 37.62 11.24 29.55
C THR A 284 38.43 9.98 29.89
N GLN A 285 39.16 9.41 28.92
CA GLN A 285 40.35 8.61 29.21
C GLN A 285 41.43 8.91 28.17
N ASN A 286 42.60 9.23 28.71
CA ASN A 286 43.94 9.35 28.11
C ASN A 286 44.03 9.00 26.61
N ARG A 287 44.18 10.04 25.77
CA ARG A 287 44.60 9.90 24.37
C ARG A 287 46.14 10.05 24.29
N GLU A 288 46.84 8.97 24.62
CA GLU A 288 48.19 8.71 24.10
C GLU A 288 48.06 7.50 23.17
N ASP A 289 47.72 7.78 21.91
CA ASP A 289 47.96 6.96 20.71
C ASP A 289 47.02 7.48 19.61
N TYR A 290 47.49 8.45 18.84
CA TYR A 290 46.83 8.90 17.62
C TYR A 290 47.50 8.24 16.43
N ASP A 291 46.72 7.41 15.73
CA ASP A 291 46.92 7.11 14.31
C ASP A 291 46.45 8.32 13.49
N ASP A 292 47.25 8.70 12.50
CA ASP A 292 47.42 10.04 11.94
C ASP A 292 46.35 10.41 10.88
N ASN A 293 45.13 9.86 10.98
CA ASN A 293 44.13 9.92 9.90
C ASN A 293 42.81 10.65 10.21
N ASP A 294 42.59 11.22 11.40
CA ASP A 294 41.34 11.94 11.71
C ASP A 294 41.47 13.47 11.51
N LYS A 295 41.68 13.89 10.25
CA LYS A 295 41.67 15.32 9.85
C LYS A 295 40.27 15.96 9.84
N GLN A 296 39.20 15.20 10.07
CA GLN A 296 37.83 15.73 10.04
C GLN A 296 37.45 16.55 11.29
N ALA A 297 38.14 16.34 12.41
CA ALA A 297 37.80 16.96 13.70
C ALA A 297 38.38 18.37 13.93
N GLN A 298 39.22 18.89 13.02
CA GLN A 298 39.95 20.16 13.25
C GLN A 298 39.16 21.44 12.91
N TYR A 299 38.03 21.36 12.18
CA TYR A 299 37.41 22.55 11.58
C TYR A 299 36.12 23.07 12.25
N PHE A 300 35.60 22.40 13.29
CA PHE A 300 34.29 22.79 13.89
C PHE A 300 34.28 22.74 15.41
N VAL A 301 33.70 23.77 16.03
CA VAL A 301 33.40 23.80 17.46
C VAL A 301 31.94 23.37 17.66
N LYS A 302 31.61 22.80 18.83
CA LYS A 302 30.24 22.37 19.21
C LYS A 302 29.14 23.43 18.95
N GLY A 303 29.50 24.71 18.90
CA GLY A 303 28.59 25.84 18.62
C GLY A 303 28.20 26.02 17.15
N ASP A 304 28.87 25.35 16.21
CA ASP A 304 28.71 25.53 14.76
C ASP A 304 27.74 24.51 14.14
N MET A 305 27.18 23.61 14.96
CA MET A 305 26.32 22.50 14.55
C MET A 305 24.83 22.85 14.66
N LEU A 306 24.02 22.19 13.83
CA LEU A 306 22.57 22.25 13.89
C LEU A 306 22.04 21.61 15.17
N SER A 307 21.09 22.30 15.79
CA SER A 307 20.27 21.85 16.91
C SER A 307 19.02 21.16 16.38
N LEU A 308 18.63 20.06 17.04
CA LEU A 308 17.42 19.32 16.70
C LEU A 308 16.24 19.71 17.59
N ASN A 309 16.36 20.74 18.44
CA ASN A 309 15.29 21.15 19.37
C ASN A 309 14.03 21.64 18.64
N ASN A 310 14.18 22.18 17.43
CA ASN A 310 13.06 22.52 16.56
C ASN A 310 13.33 21.96 15.17
N LEU A 311 12.31 21.40 14.52
CA LEU A 311 12.39 20.93 13.15
C LEU A 311 11.48 21.79 12.28
N TYR A 312 12.02 22.32 11.18
CA TYR A 312 11.24 23.07 10.21
C TYR A 312 10.94 22.19 9.02
N LEU A 313 9.67 22.00 8.71
CA LEU A 313 9.21 21.18 7.59
C LEU A 313 8.62 22.09 6.52
N ALA A 314 9.16 22.02 5.31
CA ALA A 314 8.68 22.79 4.18
C ALA A 314 8.50 21.91 2.94
N SER A 315 7.67 22.38 2.01
CA SER A 315 7.53 21.73 0.71
C SER A 315 8.85 21.81 -0.08
N GLY A 316 9.27 20.71 -0.67
CA GLY A 316 10.34 20.69 -1.68
C GLY A 316 9.83 20.82 -3.11
N GLU A 317 8.52 21.10 -3.29
CA GLU A 317 7.86 21.37 -4.57
C GLU A 317 7.67 22.89 -4.80
N GLY A 318 7.72 23.70 -3.73
CA GLY A 318 7.68 25.17 -3.78
C GLY A 318 8.68 25.83 -2.83
N PHE A 319 9.32 26.92 -3.27
CA PHE A 319 10.48 27.49 -2.56
C PHE A 319 10.14 28.62 -1.55
N ALA A 320 9.05 29.36 -1.75
CA ALA A 320 8.87 30.68 -1.11
C ALA A 320 8.65 30.58 0.42
N ASP A 321 7.80 29.64 0.83
CA ASP A 321 7.56 29.34 2.24
C ASP A 321 8.82 28.73 2.89
N ALA A 322 9.54 27.89 2.16
CA ALA A 322 10.80 27.29 2.59
C ALA A 322 11.92 28.34 2.77
N LEU A 323 12.03 29.34 1.88
CA LEU A 323 13.06 30.39 1.95
C LEU A 323 12.89 31.27 3.18
N SER A 324 11.68 31.79 3.41
CA SER A 324 11.40 32.61 4.60
C SER A 324 11.56 31.80 5.88
N GLY A 325 11.05 30.57 5.90
CA GLY A 325 11.22 29.64 7.01
C GLY A 325 12.67 29.22 7.28
N ALA A 326 13.51 29.12 6.25
CA ALA A 326 14.93 28.79 6.40
C ALA A 326 15.70 29.89 7.17
N ALA A 327 15.29 31.16 7.07
CA ALA A 327 15.84 32.23 7.90
C ALA A 327 15.51 32.03 9.39
N LEU A 328 14.28 31.62 9.69
CA LEU A 328 13.84 31.30 11.04
C LEU A 328 14.54 30.04 11.58
N ALA A 329 14.68 29.00 10.74
CA ALA A 329 15.45 27.81 11.07
C ALA A 329 16.92 28.16 11.36
N ALA A 330 17.55 28.99 10.52
CA ALA A 330 18.90 29.49 10.76
C ALA A 330 19.01 30.31 12.06
N LYS A 331 17.99 31.13 12.39
CA LYS A 331 17.92 31.87 13.67
C LYS A 331 18.01 30.92 14.86
N SER A 332 17.26 29.83 14.85
CA SER A 332 17.25 28.81 15.90
C SER A 332 18.34 27.73 15.74
N LYS A 333 19.27 27.89 14.79
CA LYS A 333 20.27 26.87 14.40
C LYS A 333 19.65 25.51 14.10
N SER A 334 18.41 25.49 13.63
CA SER A 334 17.62 24.30 13.38
C SER A 334 17.66 23.90 11.90
N PRO A 335 17.49 22.61 11.56
CA PRO A 335 17.42 22.19 10.19
C PRO A 335 16.11 22.60 9.51
N ILE A 336 16.16 22.72 8.18
CA ILE A 336 14.97 22.73 7.32
C ILE A 336 14.90 21.43 6.53
N ILE A 337 13.81 20.70 6.71
CA ILE A 337 13.51 19.43 6.09
C ILE A 337 12.58 19.69 4.90
N LEU A 338 12.99 19.24 3.71
CA LEU A 338 12.20 19.38 2.49
C LEU A 338 11.39 18.10 2.23
N SER A 339 10.08 18.27 2.07
CA SER A 339 9.13 17.19 1.80
C SER A 339 8.33 17.41 0.51
N GLY A 340 8.26 16.38 -0.31
CA GLY A 340 7.39 16.29 -1.48
C GLY A 340 6.53 15.03 -1.44
N SER A 341 5.66 14.88 -2.42
CA SER A 341 4.73 13.74 -2.54
C SER A 341 5.40 12.36 -2.58
N SER A 342 6.70 12.27 -2.89
CA SER A 342 7.41 11.01 -3.15
C SER A 342 8.46 10.61 -2.11
N ASN A 343 8.69 11.40 -1.05
CA ASN A 343 9.89 11.25 -0.20
C ASN A 343 9.62 11.02 1.30
N SER A 344 8.37 10.81 1.72
CA SER A 344 7.99 10.68 3.14
C SER A 344 8.78 9.60 3.88
N SER A 345 9.12 8.48 3.21
CA SER A 345 9.93 7.40 3.79
C SER A 345 11.36 7.83 4.12
N ILE A 346 12.01 8.60 3.25
CA ILE A 346 13.41 9.05 3.41
C ILE A 346 13.53 10.06 4.56
N ILE A 347 12.53 10.93 4.69
CA ILE A 347 12.47 11.89 5.80
C ILE A 347 12.21 11.15 7.13
N LYS A 348 11.30 10.17 7.11
CA LYS A 348 11.05 9.31 8.27
C LYS A 348 12.33 8.57 8.68
N ASP A 349 13.04 7.96 7.73
CA ASP A 349 14.31 7.29 7.98
C ASP A 349 15.37 8.25 8.52
N PHE A 350 15.45 9.48 8.02
CA PHE A 350 16.34 10.51 8.57
C PHE A 350 16.02 10.80 10.04
N ILE A 351 14.74 11.06 10.35
CA ILE A 351 14.34 11.35 11.73
C ILE A 351 14.64 10.16 12.64
N LEU A 352 14.30 8.94 12.20
CA LEU A 352 14.53 7.72 12.97
C LEU A 352 16.02 7.37 13.11
N SER A 353 16.85 7.67 12.10
CA SER A 353 18.24 7.19 12.05
C SER A 353 19.33 8.21 12.40
N LYS A 354 19.04 9.50 12.27
CA LYS A 354 20.02 10.59 12.42
C LYS A 354 19.70 11.54 13.57
N ILE A 355 18.60 11.33 14.28
CA ILE A 355 18.24 11.98 15.56
C ILE A 355 18.28 10.91 16.68
N PRO A 356 19.45 10.46 17.16
CA PRO A 356 19.53 9.31 18.07
C PRO A 356 19.43 9.74 19.55
N ASN A 357 18.75 8.88 20.34
CA ASN A 357 18.52 8.91 21.79
C ASN A 357 17.30 9.71 22.28
N TYR A 358 16.11 9.20 21.97
CA TYR A 358 14.98 9.35 22.90
C TYR A 358 15.30 8.54 24.16
N GLY A 359 15.88 9.18 25.19
CA GLY A 359 15.93 8.61 26.54
C GLY A 359 17.25 8.59 27.31
N ASN A 360 18.40 8.98 26.73
CA ASN A 360 19.62 9.24 27.51
C ASN A 360 20.42 10.38 26.86
N ASP A 361 20.33 11.55 27.48
CA ASP A 361 21.11 12.79 27.27
C ASP A 361 21.08 13.49 25.88
N SER A 362 20.22 13.10 24.93
CA SER A 362 19.99 13.87 23.69
C SER A 362 18.68 14.65 23.72
N VAL A 363 18.68 15.83 23.07
CA VAL A 363 17.55 16.74 23.03
C VAL A 363 16.51 16.25 22.02
N ASN A 364 15.35 15.81 22.50
CA ASN A 364 14.19 15.60 21.64
C ASN A 364 13.78 16.93 21.00
N PRO A 365 13.31 16.94 19.73
CA PRO A 365 12.65 18.12 19.20
C PRO A 365 11.46 18.47 20.09
N GLU A 366 11.47 19.69 20.63
CA GLU A 366 10.38 20.24 21.45
C GLU A 366 9.26 20.78 20.56
N TYR A 367 9.60 21.16 19.31
CA TYR A 367 8.68 21.76 18.35
C TYR A 367 8.88 21.21 16.94
N LEU A 368 7.76 21.10 16.22
CA LEU A 368 7.74 20.89 14.78
C LEU A 368 7.06 22.09 14.13
N THR A 369 7.81 22.90 13.40
CA THR A 369 7.27 24.05 12.66
C THR A 369 7.01 23.67 11.20
N VAL A 370 5.74 23.64 10.81
CA VAL A 370 5.30 23.41 9.42
C VAL A 370 5.20 24.74 8.69
N LEU A 371 5.89 24.86 7.57
CA LEU A 371 5.98 26.08 6.75
C LEU A 371 5.06 25.96 5.54
N GLY A 372 4.16 26.93 5.39
CA GLY A 372 3.15 26.96 4.34
C GLY A 372 1.76 26.50 4.80
N GLY A 373 0.75 26.94 4.05
CA GLY A 373 -0.65 26.54 4.27
C GLY A 373 -0.92 25.09 3.85
N GLU A 374 -2.15 24.62 4.08
CA GLU A 374 -2.58 23.26 3.74
C GLU A 374 -2.39 22.91 2.24
N GLY A 375 -2.51 23.89 1.33
CA GLY A 375 -2.28 23.67 -0.10
C GLY A 375 -0.81 23.48 -0.51
N VAL A 376 0.15 23.92 0.31
CA VAL A 376 1.59 23.80 0.02
C VAL A 376 2.23 22.66 0.83
N MET A 377 1.81 22.53 2.08
CA MET A 377 2.28 21.48 3.00
C MET A 377 1.08 20.88 3.77
N PRO A 378 0.33 19.96 3.13
CA PRO A 378 -0.87 19.37 3.71
C PRO A 378 -0.61 18.68 5.05
N GLY A 379 -1.58 18.75 5.98
CA GLY A 379 -1.54 18.05 7.26
C GLY A 379 -1.33 16.54 7.11
N THR A 380 -1.85 15.95 6.03
CA THR A 380 -1.59 14.53 5.68
C THR A 380 -0.11 14.25 5.43
N ARG A 381 0.60 15.15 4.73
CA ARG A 381 2.05 15.04 4.50
C ARG A 381 2.84 15.27 5.79
N VAL A 382 2.37 16.16 6.67
CA VAL A 382 2.93 16.30 8.03
C VAL A 382 2.76 15.01 8.82
N SER A 383 1.58 14.39 8.77
CA SER A 383 1.27 13.12 9.43
C SER A 383 2.00 11.91 8.82
N GLU A 384 2.29 11.91 7.53
CA GLU A 384 3.12 10.86 6.92
C GLU A 384 4.57 10.90 7.44
N VAL A 385 5.11 12.11 7.55
CA VAL A 385 6.49 12.33 7.99
C VAL A 385 6.60 12.15 9.52
N PHE A 386 5.62 12.65 10.29
CA PHE A 386 5.70 12.74 11.76
C PHE A 386 4.58 12.00 12.52
N GLY A 387 3.45 11.70 11.90
CA GLY A 387 2.32 11.03 12.54
C GLY A 387 2.64 9.60 12.99
N ASN A 388 3.43 8.85 12.23
CA ASN A 388 3.93 7.53 12.66
C ASN A 388 5.07 7.59 13.68
N ILE A 389 5.67 8.76 13.90
CA ILE A 389 6.64 9.01 14.99
C ILE A 389 5.88 9.39 16.27
N ALA A 390 4.65 9.91 16.14
CA ALA A 390 3.78 10.28 17.24
C ALA A 390 2.92 9.13 17.82
N PHE A 391 2.93 7.94 17.22
CA PHE A 391 2.19 6.77 17.75
C PHE A 391 3.06 5.63 18.23
N ASP A 392 4.39 5.76 18.21
CA ASP A 392 5.25 4.71 18.72
C ASP A 392 6.44 5.27 19.52
N ASN A 393 6.25 5.34 20.85
CA ASN A 393 7.34 5.55 21.81
C ASN A 393 8.35 4.38 21.85
N THR A 394 8.40 3.48 20.85
CA THR A 394 9.31 2.32 20.84
C THR A 394 10.28 2.23 19.66
N VAL A 395 10.26 3.16 18.69
CA VAL A 395 11.21 3.12 17.57
C VAL A 395 12.44 3.99 17.79
N GLY A 396 13.26 3.61 18.79
CA GLY A 396 14.70 3.73 18.61
C GLY A 396 15.16 2.68 17.59
N PHE A 397 16.35 2.83 16.98
CA PHE A 397 17.04 1.64 16.49
C PHE A 397 17.17 0.70 17.67
N LYS A 398 16.46 -0.43 17.62
CA LYS A 398 16.53 -1.37 18.71
C LYS A 398 17.97 -1.84 18.81
N SER A 399 18.63 -1.51 19.90
CA SER A 399 19.91 -2.12 20.23
C SER A 399 19.70 -3.62 20.33
N ASP A 400 20.76 -4.41 20.13
CA ASP A 400 20.66 -5.86 20.27
C ASP A 400 20.09 -6.29 21.64
N SER A 401 20.20 -5.44 22.65
CA SER A 401 19.67 -5.63 24.01
C SER A 401 18.24 -5.09 24.24
N ASP A 402 17.59 -4.51 23.24
CA ASP A 402 16.26 -3.91 23.44
C ASP A 402 15.17 -4.97 23.43
N ALA A 403 14.33 -4.95 24.46
CA ALA A 403 13.24 -5.92 24.60
C ALA A 403 12.16 -5.68 23.53
N VAL A 404 11.74 -6.76 22.89
CA VAL A 404 10.62 -6.78 21.94
C VAL A 404 9.38 -7.32 22.66
N LYS A 405 8.25 -6.65 22.47
CA LYS A 405 6.97 -7.02 23.06
C LYS A 405 6.02 -7.43 21.95
N PHE A 406 5.24 -8.47 22.23
CA PHE A 406 4.15 -8.96 21.41
C PHE A 406 2.91 -8.95 22.32
N PRO A 407 2.04 -7.93 22.23
CA PRO A 407 0.88 -7.82 23.12
C PRO A 407 -0.10 -9.00 22.99
N ASP A 408 -0.25 -9.50 21.76
CA ASP A 408 -1.01 -10.71 21.48
C ASP A 408 -0.26 -11.95 22.00
N LYS A 409 -0.92 -12.73 22.86
CA LYS A 409 -0.30 -13.87 23.54
C LYS A 409 -0.10 -15.08 22.65
N ALA A 410 -0.96 -15.27 21.64
CA ALA A 410 -0.76 -16.33 20.68
C ALA A 410 0.45 -16.00 19.79
N PHE A 411 0.54 -14.75 19.31
CA PHE A 411 1.70 -14.27 18.57
C PHE A 411 2.99 -14.39 19.39
N GLU A 412 3.00 -13.90 20.64
CA GLU A 412 4.16 -13.99 21.54
C GLU A 412 4.61 -15.45 21.71
N LYS A 413 3.67 -16.38 21.90
CA LYS A 413 3.97 -17.80 22.07
C LYS A 413 4.68 -18.38 20.84
N VAL A 414 4.19 -18.11 19.62
CA VAL A 414 4.83 -18.62 18.40
C VAL A 414 6.25 -18.10 18.24
N ILE A 415 6.49 -16.82 18.56
CA ILE A 415 7.85 -16.25 18.53
C ILE A 415 8.76 -16.95 19.55
N ARG A 416 8.28 -17.18 20.77
CA ARG A 416 9.05 -17.88 21.82
C ARG A 416 9.38 -19.31 21.42
N ASP A 417 8.40 -20.03 20.89
CA ASP A 417 8.56 -21.41 20.42
C ASP A 417 9.59 -21.47 19.27
N LYS A 418 9.52 -20.53 18.31
CA LYS A 418 10.45 -20.46 17.18
C LYS A 418 11.89 -20.11 17.59
N LEU A 419 12.05 -19.27 18.60
CA LEU A 419 13.36 -18.89 19.13
C LEU A 419 13.89 -19.85 20.18
N ASN A 420 13.05 -20.77 20.70
CA ASN A 420 13.33 -21.62 21.86
C ASN A 420 13.72 -20.78 23.11
N ILE A 421 12.95 -19.71 23.40
CA ILE A 421 13.19 -18.79 24.52
C ILE A 421 11.91 -18.64 25.36
N HIS A 422 11.85 -19.36 26.49
CA HIS A 422 10.69 -19.35 27.41
C HIS A 422 10.96 -18.64 28.74
N ASP A 423 12.23 -18.53 29.15
CA ASP A 423 12.58 -18.15 30.53
C ASP A 423 13.13 -16.71 30.66
N ARG A 424 13.14 -15.94 29.56
CA ARG A 424 13.62 -14.54 29.54
C ARG A 424 12.85 -13.67 28.56
N ASN A 425 13.10 -12.36 28.62
CA ASN A 425 12.61 -11.42 27.62
C ASN A 425 13.17 -11.76 26.23
N ILE A 426 12.36 -11.51 25.19
CA ILE A 426 12.80 -11.53 23.80
C ILE A 426 13.44 -10.18 23.51
N TYR A 427 14.65 -10.19 22.94
CA TYR A 427 15.37 -9.00 22.53
C TYR A 427 15.40 -8.88 21.00
N PHE A 428 15.71 -7.68 20.51
CA PHE A 428 15.81 -7.43 19.07
C PHE A 428 16.86 -8.30 18.39
N SER A 429 17.98 -8.57 19.07
CA SER A 429 18.98 -9.52 18.59
C SER A 429 18.45 -10.94 18.38
N ASP A 430 17.42 -11.35 19.14
CA ASP A 430 16.81 -12.66 18.98
C ASP A 430 15.93 -12.71 17.72
N VAL A 431 15.16 -11.65 17.44
CA VAL A 431 14.16 -11.64 16.34
C VAL A 431 14.70 -11.14 15.00
N LYS A 432 15.79 -10.35 14.99
CA LYS A 432 16.34 -9.79 13.74
C LYS A 432 16.80 -10.87 12.75
N GLY A 433 17.12 -12.07 13.23
CA GLY A 433 17.51 -13.19 12.37
C GLY A 433 16.34 -13.94 11.72
N ILE A 434 15.08 -13.60 12.06
CA ILE A 434 13.91 -14.29 11.53
C ILE A 434 13.65 -13.79 10.10
N THR A 435 13.81 -14.69 9.12
CA THR A 435 13.56 -14.39 7.70
C THR A 435 12.25 -15.00 7.17
N SER A 436 11.65 -15.94 7.91
CA SER A 436 10.36 -16.53 7.57
C SER A 436 9.57 -16.87 8.82
N LEU A 437 8.28 -16.54 8.82
CA LEU A 437 7.39 -16.73 9.95
C LEU A 437 6.03 -17.24 9.48
N ASP A 438 5.54 -18.26 10.17
CA ASP A 438 4.22 -18.86 9.96
C ASP A 438 3.42 -18.70 11.25
N LEU A 439 2.30 -17.99 11.14
CA LEU A 439 1.35 -17.63 12.19
C LEU A 439 -0.07 -18.04 11.79
N THR A 440 -0.23 -19.02 10.90
CA THR A 440 -1.55 -19.48 10.47
C THR A 440 -2.36 -20.07 11.61
N ASN A 441 -3.65 -19.70 11.67
CA ASN A 441 -4.63 -20.30 12.59
C ASN A 441 -4.19 -20.25 14.06
N GLN A 442 -3.79 -19.07 14.51
CA GLN A 442 -3.32 -18.83 15.88
C GLN A 442 -4.30 -18.01 16.71
N ASN A 443 -5.47 -17.65 16.18
CA ASN A 443 -6.42 -16.72 16.80
C ASN A 443 -5.79 -15.36 17.15
N ILE A 444 -4.92 -14.84 16.26
CA ILE A 444 -4.25 -13.56 16.44
C ILE A 444 -5.23 -12.42 16.09
N LEU A 445 -5.32 -11.44 17.00
CA LEU A 445 -6.10 -10.21 16.80
C LEU A 445 -5.22 -9.03 16.42
N SER A 446 -3.96 -9.03 16.89
CA SER A 446 -3.02 -7.94 16.68
C SER A 446 -1.64 -8.45 16.33
N VAL A 447 -1.07 -7.91 15.26
CA VAL A 447 0.30 -8.18 14.82
C VAL A 447 1.30 -7.14 15.35
N SER A 448 0.95 -6.37 16.38
CA SER A 448 1.87 -5.43 17.03
C SER A 448 3.11 -6.18 17.57
N GLY A 449 4.29 -5.64 17.29
CA GLY A 449 5.59 -6.28 17.54
C GLY A 449 6.23 -6.84 16.27
N LEU A 450 5.43 -7.12 15.22
CA LEU A 450 5.90 -7.64 13.94
C LEU A 450 6.81 -6.65 13.20
N GLU A 451 6.63 -5.34 13.41
CA GLU A 451 7.44 -4.26 12.82
C GLU A 451 8.94 -4.33 13.21
N ASN A 452 9.31 -5.22 14.13
CA ASN A 452 10.68 -5.48 14.58
C ASN A 452 11.38 -6.62 13.82
N LEU A 453 10.66 -7.38 12.99
CA LEU A 453 11.21 -8.52 12.25
C LEU A 453 11.66 -8.08 10.85
N ILE A 454 12.55 -7.10 10.82
CA ILE A 454 12.89 -6.30 9.62
C ILE A 454 13.50 -7.08 8.45
N HIS A 455 14.00 -8.29 8.68
CA HIS A 455 14.59 -9.16 7.64
C HIS A 455 13.63 -10.27 7.16
N LEU A 456 12.34 -10.15 7.47
CA LEU A 456 11.32 -11.08 6.99
C LEU A 456 11.18 -11.02 5.47
N LYS A 457 11.27 -12.19 4.84
CA LYS A 457 11.05 -12.42 3.41
C LYS A 457 9.76 -13.17 3.13
N SER A 458 9.28 -13.95 4.09
CA SER A 458 8.05 -14.72 3.97
C SER A 458 7.25 -14.68 5.27
N LEU A 459 5.98 -14.30 5.17
CA LEU A 459 5.08 -14.17 6.30
C LEU A 459 3.72 -14.77 5.96
N ASN A 460 3.27 -15.71 6.78
CA ASN A 460 1.92 -16.26 6.72
C ASN A 460 1.14 -15.88 7.99
N LEU A 461 0.06 -15.13 7.82
CA LEU A 461 -0.86 -14.66 8.86
C LEU A 461 -2.29 -15.17 8.62
N SER A 462 -2.46 -16.16 7.75
CA SER A 462 -3.77 -16.63 7.32
C SER A 462 -4.60 -17.25 8.46
N TYR A 463 -5.94 -17.24 8.31
CA TYR A 463 -6.89 -17.81 9.27
C TYR A 463 -6.74 -17.20 10.68
N ASN A 464 -6.76 -15.88 10.77
CA ASN A 464 -6.74 -15.15 12.04
C ASN A 464 -7.89 -14.13 12.07
N GLN A 465 -7.85 -13.16 12.98
CA GLN A 465 -8.89 -12.14 13.16
C GLN A 465 -8.27 -10.74 13.07
N ILE A 466 -7.29 -10.56 12.17
CA ILE A 466 -6.49 -9.34 12.05
C ILE A 466 -7.28 -8.31 11.24
N LYS A 467 -7.40 -7.10 11.78
CA LYS A 467 -7.97 -5.94 11.08
C LYS A 467 -6.93 -4.88 10.74
N ASP A 468 -6.02 -4.61 11.67
CA ASP A 468 -4.95 -3.63 11.51
C ASP A 468 -3.64 -4.30 11.08
N ILE A 469 -3.23 -4.03 9.84
CA ILE A 469 -1.97 -4.51 9.26
C ILE A 469 -0.87 -3.44 9.24
N SER A 470 -1.08 -2.26 9.83
CA SER A 470 -0.08 -1.19 9.85
C SER A 470 1.32 -1.62 10.33
N PRO A 471 1.50 -2.61 11.24
CA PRO A 471 2.83 -3.07 11.64
C PRO A 471 3.67 -3.69 10.51
N ILE A 472 3.09 -4.13 9.40
CA ILE A 472 3.85 -4.73 8.28
C ILE A 472 4.65 -3.68 7.49
N VAL A 473 4.38 -2.38 7.68
CA VAL A 473 4.90 -1.29 6.83
C VAL A 473 6.43 -1.19 6.81
N ARG A 474 7.13 -1.83 7.77
CA ARG A 474 8.60 -1.85 7.89
C ARG A 474 9.27 -3.11 7.33
N LEU A 475 8.49 -4.05 6.80
CA LEU A 475 8.99 -5.33 6.27
C LEU A 475 9.34 -5.18 4.79
N ASP A 476 10.25 -4.28 4.47
CA ASP A 476 10.60 -3.93 3.09
C ASP A 476 11.28 -5.09 2.32
N GLU A 477 11.91 -6.04 3.01
CA GLU A 477 12.45 -7.27 2.42
C GLU A 477 11.40 -8.35 2.11
N LEU A 478 10.11 -8.12 2.40
CA LEU A 478 9.08 -9.14 2.25
C LEU A 478 8.82 -9.47 0.78
N GLU A 479 8.93 -10.75 0.43
CA GLU A 479 8.70 -11.29 -0.91
C GLU A 479 7.38 -12.05 -1.00
N ASN A 480 6.98 -12.75 0.07
CA ASN A 480 5.75 -13.55 0.11
C ASN A 480 4.91 -13.17 1.34
N LEU A 481 3.65 -12.78 1.12
CA LEU A 481 2.72 -12.38 2.17
C LEU A 481 1.37 -13.06 2.00
N ASP A 482 0.97 -13.85 3.00
CA ASP A 482 -0.37 -14.42 3.09
C ASP A 482 -1.13 -13.80 4.26
N LEU A 483 -2.20 -13.08 3.92
CA LEU A 483 -3.13 -12.41 4.84
C LEU A 483 -4.56 -12.99 4.71
N SER A 484 -4.72 -14.14 4.06
CA SER A 484 -6.04 -14.69 3.78
C SER A 484 -6.85 -15.03 5.04
N HIS A 485 -8.18 -15.03 4.95
CA HIS A 485 -9.06 -15.37 6.07
C HIS A 485 -8.78 -14.51 7.32
N ASN A 486 -8.96 -13.20 7.19
CA ASN A 486 -8.82 -12.18 8.24
C ASN A 486 -9.95 -11.13 8.13
N ASN A 487 -9.89 -10.05 8.89
CA ASN A 487 -10.90 -8.97 8.93
C ASN A 487 -10.35 -7.65 8.36
N ILE A 488 -9.54 -7.72 7.29
CA ILE A 488 -8.82 -6.56 6.75
C ILE A 488 -9.71 -5.79 5.78
N GLU A 489 -9.90 -4.50 6.05
CA GLU A 489 -10.56 -3.56 5.14
C GLU A 489 -9.54 -2.65 4.43
N ASP A 490 -8.55 -2.12 5.18
CA ASP A 490 -7.54 -1.16 4.70
C ASP A 490 -6.24 -1.88 4.31
N ILE A 491 -5.95 -1.91 3.01
CA ILE A 491 -4.73 -2.50 2.44
C ILE A 491 -3.67 -1.47 2.07
N SER A 492 -3.85 -0.19 2.41
CA SER A 492 -2.93 0.90 2.02
C SER A 492 -1.50 0.69 2.51
N TYR A 493 -1.31 -0.01 3.63
CA TYR A 493 0.00 -0.30 4.22
C TYR A 493 0.87 -1.24 3.36
N ILE A 494 0.27 -1.97 2.42
CA ILE A 494 0.97 -2.88 1.50
C ILE A 494 1.73 -2.10 0.41
N SER A 495 1.32 -0.85 0.12
CA SER A 495 1.92 -0.01 -0.94
C SER A 495 3.44 0.25 -0.80
N ASN A 496 4.00 0.00 0.38
CA ASN A 496 5.43 0.17 0.69
C ASN A 496 6.27 -1.11 0.53
N LEU A 497 5.62 -2.27 0.32
CA LEU A 497 6.27 -3.57 0.25
C LEU A 497 6.76 -3.88 -1.17
N VAL A 498 7.69 -3.04 -1.65
CA VAL A 498 8.15 -3.00 -3.05
C VAL A 498 8.95 -4.23 -3.50
N ASN A 499 9.19 -5.21 -2.63
CA ASN A 499 9.82 -6.49 -2.98
C ASN A 499 8.83 -7.66 -3.06
N LEU A 500 7.53 -7.43 -2.80
CA LEU A 500 6.51 -8.47 -2.85
C LEU A 500 6.38 -9.10 -4.24
N LYS A 501 6.43 -10.42 -4.29
CA LYS A 501 6.21 -11.25 -5.47
C LYS A 501 4.86 -11.96 -5.40
N GLU A 502 4.50 -12.45 -4.22
CA GLU A 502 3.26 -13.19 -3.98
C GLU A 502 2.47 -12.53 -2.85
N LEU A 503 1.20 -12.24 -3.12
CA LEU A 503 0.29 -11.62 -2.18
C LEU A 503 -1.06 -12.36 -2.18
N ASN A 504 -1.44 -12.89 -1.02
CA ASN A 504 -2.75 -13.50 -0.79
C ASN A 504 -3.55 -12.64 0.19
N LEU A 505 -4.68 -12.12 -0.28
CA LEU A 505 -5.65 -11.27 0.43
C LEU A 505 -7.06 -11.89 0.38
N SER A 506 -7.18 -13.19 0.08
CA SER A 506 -8.48 -13.84 -0.03
C SER A 506 -9.25 -13.79 1.30
N ASP A 507 -10.58 -13.82 1.26
CA ASP A 507 -11.43 -13.93 2.46
C ASP A 507 -11.11 -12.85 3.52
N ASN A 508 -11.18 -11.59 3.12
CA ASN A 508 -11.04 -10.40 3.97
C ASN A 508 -12.29 -9.50 3.84
N GLU A 509 -12.26 -8.23 4.21
CA GLU A 509 -13.39 -7.29 4.10
C GLU A 509 -13.09 -6.16 3.10
N ILE A 510 -12.29 -6.45 2.06
CA ILE A 510 -11.79 -5.45 1.11
C ILE A 510 -12.88 -5.11 0.09
N SER A 511 -13.38 -3.88 0.09
CA SER A 511 -14.32 -3.40 -0.94
C SER A 511 -13.68 -2.50 -2.00
N ASP A 512 -12.55 -1.87 -1.66
CA ASP A 512 -11.88 -0.90 -2.53
C ASP A 512 -10.38 -1.21 -2.66
N LEU A 513 -9.90 -1.27 -3.90
CA LEU A 513 -8.48 -1.40 -4.24
C LEU A 513 -7.82 -0.04 -4.47
N ASP A 514 -8.63 1.00 -4.65
CA ASP A 514 -8.24 2.38 -4.41
C ASP A 514 -8.32 2.68 -2.92
N HIS A 515 -7.44 3.57 -2.46
CA HIS A 515 -7.62 4.17 -1.15
C HIS A 515 -7.68 5.67 -1.36
N SER A 516 -8.89 6.23 -1.31
CA SER A 516 -9.03 7.61 -0.87
C SER A 516 -8.82 7.59 0.64
N ARG A 517 -7.85 8.36 1.14
CA ARG A 517 -7.88 8.67 2.58
C ARG A 517 -9.13 9.51 2.78
N ASN A 518 -10.23 8.90 3.21
CA ASN A 518 -11.38 9.64 3.69
C ASN A 518 -10.96 10.39 4.96
N MET A 519 -10.61 11.66 4.77
CA MET A 519 -10.38 12.59 5.84
C MET A 519 -11.73 12.92 6.46
N TYR A 520 -11.94 12.55 7.72
CA TYR A 520 -12.97 13.21 8.51
C TYR A 520 -12.67 14.73 8.49
N LYS A 521 -13.55 15.52 7.84
CA LYS A 521 -13.62 16.97 8.04
C LYS A 521 -14.46 17.21 9.29
N GLU A 522 -13.88 17.87 10.29
CA GLU A 522 -14.65 18.81 11.08
C GLU A 522 -15.04 19.98 10.15
N ASP A 523 -16.34 20.23 10.08
CA ASP A 523 -17.04 21.40 9.55
C ASP A 523 -17.07 21.66 8.02
N ASN A 524 -18.24 21.34 7.45
CA ASN A 524 -19.00 22.02 6.39
C ASN A 524 -18.21 22.87 5.39
N GLU A 525 -17.82 22.28 4.24
CA GLU A 525 -17.94 22.94 2.93
C GLU A 525 -17.80 21.91 1.79
N THR A 526 -18.76 21.96 0.89
CA THR A 526 -19.02 21.05 -0.24
C THR A 526 -18.18 21.43 -1.47
N GLU A 527 -17.10 20.69 -1.75
CA GLU A 527 -16.72 20.24 -3.09
C GLU A 527 -15.56 19.22 -2.97
N TYR A 528 -15.78 18.01 -3.48
CA TYR A 528 -14.88 16.87 -3.35
C TYR A 528 -13.78 16.91 -4.42
N GLY A 529 -12.52 16.82 -3.98
CA GLY A 529 -11.40 16.45 -4.82
C GLY A 529 -10.67 15.29 -4.16
N GLU A 530 -11.30 14.11 -4.11
CA GLU A 530 -10.63 12.88 -3.71
C GLU A 530 -9.54 12.55 -4.74
N THR A 531 -8.26 12.67 -4.36
CA THR A 531 -7.20 11.98 -5.10
C THR A 531 -6.99 10.63 -4.42
N SER A 532 -7.69 9.60 -4.88
CA SER A 532 -7.32 8.22 -4.57
C SER A 532 -6.01 7.90 -5.30
N ASP A 533 -5.05 7.31 -4.60
CA ASP A 533 -3.85 6.78 -5.20
C ASP A 533 -3.91 5.25 -5.09
N ASN A 534 -3.78 4.58 -6.23
CA ASN A 534 -3.84 3.12 -6.34
C ASN A 534 -2.74 2.45 -5.48
N VAL A 535 -3.14 1.53 -4.59
CA VAL A 535 -2.23 0.75 -3.71
C VAL A 535 -1.16 0.00 -4.51
N PHE A 536 -1.53 -0.55 -5.67
CA PHE A 536 -0.67 -1.35 -6.53
C PHE A 536 0.21 -0.53 -7.49
N LYS A 537 0.12 0.82 -7.47
CA LYS A 537 0.87 1.72 -8.36
C LYS A 537 2.38 1.46 -8.35
N LYS A 538 2.93 1.05 -7.21
CA LYS A 538 4.36 0.73 -7.00
C LYS A 538 4.65 -0.78 -6.93
N LEU A 539 3.64 -1.64 -7.04
CA LEU A 539 3.73 -3.09 -6.86
C LEU A 539 3.57 -3.86 -8.18
N LYS A 540 3.98 -3.24 -9.29
CA LYS A 540 3.78 -3.76 -10.65
C LYS A 540 4.57 -5.05 -10.95
N HIS A 541 5.47 -5.44 -10.06
CA HIS A 541 6.33 -6.63 -10.13
C HIS A 541 5.73 -7.87 -9.46
N ILE A 542 4.58 -7.76 -8.79
CA ILE A 542 3.87 -8.92 -8.23
C ILE A 542 3.54 -9.92 -9.36
N VAL A 543 3.80 -11.21 -9.10
CA VAL A 543 3.59 -12.30 -10.05
C VAL A 543 2.33 -13.11 -9.71
N SER A 544 1.91 -13.14 -8.45
CA SER A 544 0.68 -13.83 -8.01
C SER A 544 -0.10 -12.95 -7.05
N LEU A 545 -1.37 -12.71 -7.38
CA LEU A 545 -2.32 -11.96 -6.57
C LEU A 545 -3.60 -12.77 -6.38
N ASP A 546 -3.95 -13.04 -5.11
CA ASP A 546 -5.21 -13.67 -4.74
C ASP A 546 -6.07 -12.68 -3.94
N LEU A 547 -7.26 -12.37 -4.46
CA LEU A 547 -8.26 -11.48 -3.86
C LEU A 547 -9.60 -12.22 -3.69
N SER A 548 -9.61 -13.54 -3.83
CA SER A 548 -10.84 -14.32 -3.90
C SER A 548 -11.61 -14.40 -2.59
N ASN A 549 -12.85 -14.86 -2.68
CA ASN A 549 -13.63 -15.36 -1.57
C ASN A 549 -13.79 -16.87 -1.71
N SER A 550 -13.79 -17.55 -0.58
CA SER A 550 -14.11 -18.96 -0.46
C SER A 550 -15.55 -19.21 -0.91
N ILE A 551 -15.69 -20.24 -1.75
CA ILE A 551 -16.89 -20.53 -2.56
C ILE A 551 -17.93 -21.37 -1.78
N LEU A 552 -17.70 -21.63 -0.48
CA LEU A 552 -18.67 -22.32 0.36
C LEU A 552 -19.59 -21.28 0.97
N ASP A 553 -20.86 -21.27 0.53
CA ASP A 553 -22.18 -20.89 1.09
C ASP A 553 -22.31 -20.32 2.53
N ASP A 554 -21.25 -19.86 3.16
CA ASP A 554 -21.24 -19.52 4.57
C ASP A 554 -21.32 -18.01 4.78
N TYR A 555 -22.30 -17.61 5.57
CA TYR A 555 -22.56 -16.26 6.08
C TYR A 555 -21.49 -15.80 7.09
N SER A 556 -20.25 -16.28 6.94
CA SER A 556 -19.12 -15.86 7.77
C SER A 556 -18.59 -14.52 7.25
N GLY A 557 -18.49 -13.54 8.16
CA GLY A 557 -18.46 -12.10 7.88
C GLY A 557 -17.25 -11.51 7.15
N ASN A 558 -16.35 -12.34 6.61
CA ASN A 558 -15.06 -11.88 6.07
C ASN A 558 -15.00 -12.14 4.56
N ARG A 559 -15.78 -11.38 3.78
CA ARG A 559 -15.80 -11.46 2.31
C ARG A 559 -15.38 -10.15 1.66
N ASN A 560 -14.43 -10.25 0.73
CA ASN A 560 -14.06 -9.16 -0.16
C ASN A 560 -15.29 -8.77 -0.99
N GLN A 561 -15.49 -7.47 -1.19
CA GLN A 561 -16.63 -6.89 -1.90
C GLN A 561 -16.11 -6.04 -3.08
N ILE A 562 -15.13 -6.57 -3.82
CA ILE A 562 -14.45 -5.83 -4.87
C ILE A 562 -15.35 -5.76 -6.10
N THR A 563 -15.71 -4.55 -6.50
CA THR A 563 -16.54 -4.30 -7.69
C THR A 563 -15.78 -3.63 -8.83
N SER A 564 -14.58 -3.12 -8.55
CA SER A 564 -13.73 -2.44 -9.53
C SER A 564 -12.29 -2.94 -9.44
N ILE A 565 -11.71 -3.24 -10.60
CA ILE A 565 -10.33 -3.71 -10.75
C ILE A 565 -9.51 -2.81 -11.67
N SER A 566 -9.94 -1.57 -11.88
CA SER A 566 -9.25 -0.61 -12.78
C SER A 566 -7.78 -0.38 -12.40
N ASN A 567 -7.47 -0.62 -11.13
CA ASN A 567 -6.19 -0.46 -10.46
C ASN A 567 -5.19 -1.56 -10.85
N LEU A 568 -5.66 -2.69 -11.34
CA LEU A 568 -4.83 -3.82 -11.75
C LEU A 568 -4.28 -3.68 -13.17
N LYS A 569 -4.77 -2.70 -13.97
CA LYS A 569 -4.45 -2.55 -15.40
C LYS A 569 -2.96 -2.47 -15.74
N ASP A 570 -2.15 -2.01 -14.79
CA ASP A 570 -0.72 -1.79 -14.95
C ASP A 570 0.14 -2.94 -14.36
N MET A 571 -0.47 -3.98 -13.79
CA MET A 571 0.23 -5.11 -13.16
C MET A 571 0.71 -6.15 -14.17
N THR A 572 1.46 -5.69 -15.18
CA THR A 572 1.87 -6.49 -16.34
C THR A 572 2.78 -7.67 -16.03
N SER A 573 3.31 -7.77 -14.81
CA SER A 573 4.10 -8.93 -14.35
C SER A 573 3.25 -10.09 -13.82
N LEU A 574 1.93 -9.90 -13.65
CA LEU A 574 1.06 -10.94 -13.11
C LEU A 574 1.03 -12.17 -14.00
N VAL A 575 1.25 -13.33 -13.38
CA VAL A 575 1.16 -14.67 -13.97
C VAL A 575 -0.10 -15.39 -13.49
N SER A 576 -0.51 -15.13 -12.24
CA SER A 576 -1.70 -15.70 -11.61
C SER A 576 -2.55 -14.60 -10.97
N LEU A 577 -3.84 -14.58 -11.30
CA LEU A 577 -4.83 -13.70 -10.69
C LEU A 577 -6.07 -14.51 -10.28
N ASN A 578 -6.49 -14.35 -9.03
CA ASN A 578 -7.70 -14.98 -8.50
C ASN A 578 -8.65 -13.91 -7.95
N LEU A 579 -9.83 -13.81 -8.55
CA LEU A 579 -10.90 -12.87 -8.18
C LEU A 579 -12.21 -13.61 -7.85
N ASN A 580 -12.18 -14.94 -7.63
CA ASN A 580 -13.40 -15.70 -7.38
C ASN A 580 -14.28 -15.04 -6.29
N GLY A 581 -15.59 -15.03 -6.48
CA GLY A 581 -16.56 -14.53 -5.50
C GLY A 581 -16.58 -13.02 -5.32
N ASN A 582 -16.10 -12.23 -6.29
CA ASN A 582 -16.16 -10.77 -6.28
C ASN A 582 -16.96 -10.24 -7.48
N ASP A 583 -17.89 -9.32 -7.27
CA ASP A 583 -18.81 -8.78 -8.28
C ASP A 583 -18.13 -7.75 -9.22
N VAL A 584 -17.06 -8.16 -9.91
CA VAL A 584 -16.21 -7.29 -10.72
C VAL A 584 -16.82 -6.91 -12.07
N GLY A 585 -17.79 -7.68 -12.58
CA GLY A 585 -18.49 -7.40 -13.83
C GLY A 585 -17.56 -7.38 -15.04
N SER A 586 -17.20 -6.18 -15.53
CA SER A 586 -16.36 -6.04 -16.74
C SER A 586 -14.87 -6.12 -16.46
N LEU A 587 -14.13 -6.88 -17.27
CA LEU A 587 -12.70 -7.11 -17.11
C LEU A 587 -11.81 -6.48 -18.19
N ASN A 588 -12.30 -5.50 -18.95
CA ASN A 588 -11.54 -4.82 -20.02
C ASN A 588 -10.22 -4.20 -19.54
N ASN A 589 -10.10 -3.91 -18.25
CA ASN A 589 -8.86 -3.42 -17.63
C ASN A 589 -7.73 -4.46 -17.60
N LEU A 590 -8.03 -5.75 -17.77
CA LEU A 590 -7.05 -6.84 -17.74
C LEU A 590 -6.42 -7.13 -19.11
N GLU A 591 -6.93 -6.54 -20.20
CA GLU A 591 -6.51 -6.82 -21.58
C GLU A 591 -4.98 -6.70 -21.85
N ASN A 592 -4.28 -5.89 -21.05
CA ASN A 592 -2.83 -5.66 -21.18
C ASN A 592 -1.99 -6.62 -20.33
N LEU A 593 -2.59 -7.48 -19.51
CA LEU A 593 -1.89 -8.41 -18.61
C LEU A 593 -1.51 -9.71 -19.34
N THR A 594 -0.80 -9.57 -20.46
CA THR A 594 -0.51 -10.68 -21.39
C THR A 594 0.39 -11.78 -20.84
N ASN A 595 1.01 -11.57 -19.67
CA ASN A 595 1.78 -12.58 -18.93
C ASN A 595 0.89 -13.52 -18.10
N LEU A 596 -0.41 -13.24 -17.96
CA LEU A 596 -1.33 -14.11 -17.23
C LEU A 596 -1.40 -15.49 -17.88
N THR A 597 -1.19 -16.52 -17.05
CA THR A 597 -1.33 -17.94 -17.43
C THR A 597 -2.42 -18.64 -16.63
N LYS A 598 -2.80 -18.07 -15.48
CA LYS A 598 -3.83 -18.60 -14.58
C LYS A 598 -4.77 -17.47 -14.18
N LEU A 599 -6.05 -17.64 -14.52
CA LEU A 599 -7.10 -16.68 -14.20
C LEU A 599 -8.30 -17.41 -13.61
N LYS A 600 -8.71 -16.99 -12.43
CA LYS A 600 -9.84 -17.55 -11.69
C LYS A 600 -10.87 -16.45 -11.42
N LEU A 601 -12.09 -16.66 -11.92
CA LEU A 601 -13.20 -15.72 -11.97
C LEU A 601 -14.54 -16.42 -11.68
N SER A 602 -14.53 -17.50 -10.90
CA SER A 602 -15.76 -18.17 -10.50
C SER A 602 -16.61 -17.26 -9.62
N HIS A 603 -17.93 -17.17 -9.84
CA HIS A 603 -18.81 -16.24 -9.10
C HIS A 603 -18.32 -14.78 -9.18
N ALA A 604 -18.02 -14.27 -10.37
CA ALA A 604 -17.45 -12.93 -10.56
C ALA A 604 -18.43 -11.91 -11.19
N ASP A 605 -19.71 -12.28 -11.29
CA ASP A 605 -20.79 -11.54 -11.97
C ASP A 605 -20.44 -11.11 -13.40
N LEU A 606 -19.71 -11.97 -14.13
CA LEU A 606 -19.32 -11.69 -15.52
C LEU A 606 -20.51 -11.81 -16.47
N TYR A 607 -20.57 -10.92 -17.46
CA TYR A 607 -21.56 -10.94 -18.53
C TYR A 607 -20.98 -11.12 -19.94
N ASP A 608 -19.66 -11.01 -20.11
CA ASP A 608 -18.94 -11.30 -21.36
C ASP A 608 -17.50 -11.78 -21.08
N LEU A 609 -16.82 -12.29 -22.11
CA LEU A 609 -15.42 -12.73 -22.06
C LEU A 609 -14.54 -12.03 -23.12
N ASP A 610 -14.95 -10.88 -23.66
CA ASP A 610 -14.26 -10.23 -24.79
C ASP A 610 -12.81 -9.85 -24.44
N PHE A 611 -12.55 -9.48 -23.18
CA PHE A 611 -11.23 -9.13 -22.66
C PHE A 611 -10.17 -10.25 -22.88
N ILE A 612 -10.60 -11.51 -22.98
CA ILE A 612 -9.70 -12.66 -23.07
C ILE A 612 -9.07 -12.83 -24.46
N GLU A 613 -9.58 -12.15 -25.50
CA GLU A 613 -9.05 -12.24 -26.87
C GLU A 613 -7.55 -11.92 -26.94
N LYS A 614 -7.07 -11.02 -26.07
CA LYS A 614 -5.66 -10.61 -25.99
C LYS A 614 -4.82 -11.48 -25.05
N LEU A 615 -5.45 -12.23 -24.14
CA LEU A 615 -4.79 -13.03 -23.10
C LEU A 615 -4.46 -14.44 -23.58
N THR A 616 -3.81 -14.56 -24.74
CA THR A 616 -3.52 -15.85 -25.41
C THR A 616 -2.57 -16.78 -24.64
N GLY A 617 -1.89 -16.27 -23.60
CA GLY A 617 -1.02 -17.03 -22.69
C GLY A 617 -1.74 -17.86 -21.65
N ILE A 618 -3.06 -17.71 -21.49
CA ILE A 618 -3.86 -18.41 -20.47
C ILE A 618 -3.81 -19.93 -20.69
N THR A 619 -3.49 -20.66 -19.62
CA THR A 619 -3.44 -22.13 -19.56
C THR A 619 -4.45 -22.70 -18.55
N TYR A 620 -4.88 -21.90 -17.59
CA TYR A 620 -5.89 -22.22 -16.60
C TYR A 620 -6.91 -21.08 -16.55
N LEU A 621 -8.16 -21.40 -16.86
CA LEU A 621 -9.29 -20.47 -16.79
C LEU A 621 -10.43 -21.09 -16.00
N ASP A 622 -10.89 -20.38 -14.98
CA ASP A 622 -12.14 -20.69 -14.28
C ASP A 622 -13.07 -19.48 -14.39
N VAL A 623 -14.21 -19.65 -15.06
CA VAL A 623 -15.27 -18.65 -15.22
C VAL A 623 -16.62 -19.24 -14.82
N SER A 624 -16.62 -20.29 -13.99
CA SER A 624 -17.84 -20.97 -13.56
C SER A 624 -18.72 -20.10 -12.67
N TYR A 625 -20.02 -20.42 -12.58
CA TYR A 625 -20.99 -19.72 -11.74
C TYR A 625 -21.13 -18.24 -12.09
N ASN A 626 -20.94 -17.87 -13.36
CA ASN A 626 -21.24 -16.57 -13.92
C ASN A 626 -22.49 -16.68 -14.80
N ARG A 627 -23.65 -16.70 -14.16
CA ARG A 627 -24.95 -17.03 -14.77
C ARG A 627 -25.41 -16.08 -15.87
N ALA A 628 -24.70 -15.00 -16.16
CA ALA A 628 -24.96 -14.15 -17.32
C ALA A 628 -24.20 -14.58 -18.58
N ILE A 629 -23.15 -15.42 -18.47
CA ILE A 629 -22.39 -15.95 -19.60
C ILE A 629 -23.23 -16.93 -20.42
N THR A 630 -23.27 -16.71 -21.72
CA THR A 630 -23.96 -17.54 -22.73
C THR A 630 -22.98 -18.18 -23.72
N SER A 631 -23.49 -19.02 -24.62
CA SER A 631 -22.71 -19.67 -25.68
C SER A 631 -21.98 -18.68 -26.61
N ASP A 632 -22.57 -17.50 -26.85
CA ASP A 632 -21.98 -16.49 -27.72
C ASP A 632 -20.71 -15.88 -27.09
N ASP A 633 -20.66 -15.77 -25.77
CA ASP A 633 -19.54 -15.22 -25.00
C ASP A 633 -18.33 -16.16 -24.98
N LEU A 634 -18.48 -17.40 -25.43
CA LEU A 634 -17.36 -18.34 -25.57
C LEU A 634 -16.52 -18.11 -26.83
N LYS A 635 -16.99 -17.29 -27.79
CA LYS A 635 -16.29 -17.05 -29.08
C LYS A 635 -14.84 -16.57 -28.92
N PRO A 636 -14.50 -15.67 -27.97
CA PRO A 636 -13.11 -15.26 -27.70
C PRO A 636 -12.17 -16.42 -27.33
N LEU A 637 -12.68 -17.49 -26.70
CA LEU A 637 -11.86 -18.60 -26.20
C LEU A 637 -11.12 -19.35 -27.31
N LYS A 638 -11.61 -19.32 -28.56
CA LYS A 638 -10.97 -20.00 -29.71
C LYS A 638 -9.49 -19.65 -29.90
N ASN A 639 -9.05 -18.50 -29.41
CA ASN A 639 -7.67 -18.02 -29.52
C ASN A 639 -6.74 -18.61 -28.42
N LEU A 640 -7.29 -19.21 -27.37
CA LEU A 640 -6.54 -19.76 -26.23
C LEU A 640 -6.01 -21.17 -26.51
N THR A 641 -5.21 -21.32 -27.56
CA THR A 641 -4.72 -22.63 -28.02
C THR A 641 -3.84 -23.37 -27.01
N ASN A 642 -3.31 -22.69 -25.99
CA ASN A 642 -2.53 -23.26 -24.89
C ASN A 642 -3.36 -23.65 -23.66
N LEU A 643 -4.68 -23.46 -23.70
CA LEU A 643 -5.57 -23.74 -22.57
C LEU A 643 -5.57 -25.23 -22.22
N LYS A 644 -5.31 -25.55 -20.94
CA LYS A 644 -5.27 -26.91 -20.40
C LYS A 644 -6.40 -27.19 -19.41
N TYR A 645 -6.79 -26.17 -18.65
CA TYR A 645 -7.89 -26.24 -17.68
C TYR A 645 -8.93 -25.17 -18.03
N LEU A 646 -10.17 -25.60 -18.19
CA LEU A 646 -11.32 -24.71 -18.36
C LEU A 646 -12.46 -25.16 -17.45
N ASN A 647 -13.00 -24.24 -16.65
CA ASN A 647 -14.24 -24.45 -15.91
C ASN A 647 -15.25 -23.37 -16.29
N ILE A 648 -16.35 -23.78 -16.89
CA ILE A 648 -17.49 -22.95 -17.35
C ILE A 648 -18.80 -23.54 -16.80
N SER A 649 -18.74 -24.20 -15.64
CA SER A 649 -19.90 -24.84 -15.01
C SER A 649 -20.86 -23.82 -14.41
N ASN A 650 -22.14 -24.15 -14.24
CA ASN A 650 -23.16 -23.28 -13.64
C ASN A 650 -23.36 -21.92 -14.35
N ASP A 651 -23.23 -21.90 -15.68
CA ASP A 651 -23.51 -20.74 -16.53
C ASP A 651 -24.79 -20.96 -17.37
N ARG A 652 -24.99 -20.20 -18.46
CA ARG A 652 -26.13 -20.34 -19.39
C ARG A 652 -25.72 -20.80 -20.79
N ILE A 653 -24.77 -21.71 -20.86
CA ILE A 653 -24.19 -22.21 -22.12
C ILE A 653 -25.05 -23.37 -22.66
N ASP A 654 -25.54 -23.26 -23.89
CA ASP A 654 -26.29 -24.30 -24.60
C ASP A 654 -25.58 -24.87 -25.85
N ASP A 655 -24.56 -24.16 -26.35
CA ASP A 655 -23.69 -24.52 -27.48
C ASP A 655 -22.20 -24.38 -27.10
N VAL A 656 -21.43 -25.43 -27.40
CA VAL A 656 -20.00 -25.54 -27.09
C VAL A 656 -19.12 -25.52 -28.34
N SER A 657 -19.67 -25.13 -29.49
CA SER A 657 -18.96 -25.09 -30.78
C SER A 657 -17.65 -24.30 -30.76
N SER A 658 -17.62 -23.19 -30.01
CA SER A 658 -16.43 -22.34 -29.81
C SER A 658 -15.25 -23.07 -29.15
N LEU A 659 -15.49 -24.18 -28.45
CA LEU A 659 -14.45 -24.94 -27.73
C LEU A 659 -13.74 -25.97 -28.62
N SER A 660 -14.28 -26.26 -29.81
CA SER A 660 -13.79 -27.33 -30.71
C SER A 660 -12.31 -27.20 -31.11
N GLY A 661 -11.75 -25.99 -31.10
CA GLY A 661 -10.34 -25.72 -31.43
C GLY A 661 -9.33 -25.94 -30.28
N LEU A 662 -9.81 -26.16 -29.05
CA LEU A 662 -8.99 -26.18 -27.83
C LEU A 662 -8.35 -27.55 -27.56
N THR A 663 -7.52 -27.99 -28.52
CA THR A 663 -6.95 -29.35 -28.57
C THR A 663 -5.96 -29.71 -27.45
N HIS A 664 -5.47 -28.73 -26.68
CA HIS A 664 -4.59 -28.95 -25.53
C HIS A 664 -5.33 -29.07 -24.19
N LEU A 665 -6.67 -28.99 -24.19
CA LEU A 665 -7.45 -29.16 -22.97
C LEU A 665 -7.26 -30.56 -22.40
N THR A 666 -6.95 -30.59 -21.11
CA THR A 666 -6.82 -31.79 -20.29
C THR A 666 -7.86 -31.86 -19.18
N THR A 667 -8.40 -30.70 -18.78
CA THR A 667 -9.47 -30.58 -17.80
C THR A 667 -10.54 -29.65 -18.34
N LEU A 668 -11.79 -30.12 -18.39
CA LEU A 668 -12.93 -29.33 -18.81
C LEU A 668 -14.13 -29.63 -17.91
N TYR A 669 -14.62 -28.59 -17.24
CA TYR A 669 -15.81 -28.64 -16.40
C TYR A 669 -16.89 -27.74 -17.00
N MET A 670 -18.08 -28.29 -17.21
CA MET A 670 -19.22 -27.59 -17.83
C MET A 670 -20.57 -28.01 -17.21
N GLU A 671 -20.57 -28.65 -16.05
CA GLU A 671 -21.79 -29.12 -15.38
C GLU A 671 -22.78 -27.95 -15.17
N ASP A 672 -24.05 -28.27 -14.99
CA ASP A 672 -25.13 -27.33 -14.70
C ASP A 672 -25.51 -26.30 -15.79
N ASN A 673 -24.90 -26.40 -16.97
CA ASN A 673 -25.32 -25.66 -18.16
C ASN A 673 -26.48 -26.32 -18.93
N PRO A 674 -27.28 -25.57 -19.71
CA PRO A 674 -28.34 -26.10 -20.59
C PRO A 674 -27.83 -26.78 -21.89
N ILE A 675 -26.67 -27.45 -21.87
CA ILE A 675 -26.06 -28.05 -23.08
C ILE A 675 -26.85 -29.26 -23.58
N LYS A 676 -27.27 -29.18 -24.85
CA LYS A 676 -28.02 -30.25 -25.53
C LYS A 676 -27.17 -31.10 -26.47
N ASP A 677 -26.06 -30.56 -26.96
CA ASP A 677 -25.25 -31.19 -28.01
C ASP A 677 -23.75 -31.04 -27.74
N TYR A 678 -23.07 -32.16 -27.45
CA TYR A 678 -21.61 -32.17 -27.24
C TYR A 678 -20.84 -32.58 -28.50
N THR A 679 -21.50 -32.80 -29.64
CA THR A 679 -20.81 -33.18 -30.89
C THR A 679 -19.74 -32.19 -31.36
N PRO A 680 -19.78 -30.88 -31.06
CA PRO A 680 -18.71 -29.99 -31.49
C PRO A 680 -17.36 -30.24 -30.83
N ILE A 681 -17.33 -30.89 -29.65
CA ILE A 681 -16.12 -31.09 -28.84
C ILE A 681 -15.64 -32.55 -28.83
N LEU A 682 -16.15 -33.42 -29.72
CA LEU A 682 -15.74 -34.83 -29.77
C LEU A 682 -14.24 -35.00 -30.04
N ASN A 683 -13.68 -34.12 -30.86
CA ASN A 683 -12.27 -34.12 -31.24
C ASN A 683 -11.33 -33.89 -30.05
N ILE A 684 -11.73 -33.09 -29.07
CA ILE A 684 -10.96 -32.81 -27.85
C ILE A 684 -11.31 -33.76 -26.69
N SER A 685 -12.43 -34.48 -26.76
CA SER A 685 -12.90 -35.36 -25.68
C SER A 685 -11.91 -36.46 -25.25
N LYS A 686 -10.98 -36.84 -26.14
CA LYS A 686 -9.94 -37.85 -25.88
C LYS A 686 -8.71 -37.31 -25.16
N SER A 687 -8.45 -36.00 -25.19
CA SER A 687 -7.33 -35.37 -24.47
C SER A 687 -7.70 -35.00 -23.02
N LEU A 688 -8.99 -35.01 -22.69
CA LEU A 688 -9.50 -34.71 -21.36
C LEU A 688 -9.24 -35.87 -20.38
N TYR A 689 -8.39 -35.63 -19.39
CA TYR A 689 -8.17 -36.52 -18.24
C TYR A 689 -9.24 -36.32 -17.18
N TYR A 690 -9.65 -35.07 -16.94
CA TYR A 690 -10.65 -34.71 -15.92
C TYR A 690 -11.82 -33.97 -16.58
N LYS A 691 -13.03 -34.47 -16.35
CA LYS A 691 -14.27 -33.87 -16.89
C LYS A 691 -15.47 -34.26 -16.03
N ASP A 692 -16.44 -33.35 -15.93
CA ASP A 692 -17.72 -33.54 -15.24
C ASP A 692 -18.88 -33.90 -16.18
N PHE A 693 -18.57 -34.15 -17.46
CA PHE A 693 -19.55 -34.46 -18.50
C PHE A 693 -19.13 -35.71 -19.29
N ASP A 694 -20.11 -36.48 -19.77
CA ASP A 694 -19.87 -37.71 -20.54
C ASP A 694 -20.20 -37.53 -22.03
N VAL A 695 -19.14 -37.33 -22.82
CA VAL A 695 -19.21 -37.28 -24.29
C VAL A 695 -19.38 -38.66 -24.92
N MET A 696 -18.99 -39.75 -24.24
CA MET A 696 -19.13 -41.11 -24.77
C MET A 696 -20.60 -41.52 -24.91
N SER A 697 -21.50 -40.85 -24.20
CA SER A 697 -22.96 -40.92 -24.44
C SER A 697 -23.38 -40.45 -25.84
N VAL A 698 -22.55 -39.64 -26.52
CA VAL A 698 -22.79 -39.06 -27.84
C VAL A 698 -21.94 -39.74 -28.93
N VAL A 699 -20.69 -40.14 -28.61
CA VAL A 699 -19.78 -40.84 -29.56
C VAL A 699 -19.95 -42.36 -29.54
N GLY A 700 -20.72 -42.88 -28.58
CA GLY A 700 -21.12 -44.27 -28.50
C GLY A 700 -22.04 -44.64 -29.65
N SER A 701 -21.43 -44.95 -30.79
CA SER A 701 -21.84 -46.13 -31.54
C SER A 701 -21.66 -47.38 -30.67
N THR A 702 -22.45 -47.51 -29.61
CA THR A 702 -22.99 -48.84 -29.38
C THR A 702 -23.83 -49.11 -30.62
N SER A 703 -23.25 -49.83 -31.57
CA SER A 703 -24.00 -50.61 -32.55
C SER A 703 -24.89 -51.56 -31.77
N TYR A 704 -26.00 -51.04 -31.26
CA TYR A 704 -27.14 -51.84 -30.90
C TYR A 704 -27.77 -52.24 -32.21
N ASP A 705 -27.92 -53.54 -32.42
CA ASP A 705 -28.95 -54.02 -33.33
C ASP A 705 -30.27 -53.45 -32.79
N LYS A 706 -30.69 -52.32 -33.35
CA LYS A 706 -31.98 -51.73 -33.05
C LYS A 706 -33.00 -52.76 -33.47
N ASP A 707 -33.78 -53.27 -32.53
CA ASP A 707 -35.00 -53.95 -32.91
C ASP A 707 -35.94 -52.88 -33.47
N THR A 708 -36.07 -52.86 -34.80
CA THR A 708 -36.80 -51.82 -35.52
C THR A 708 -38.30 -51.85 -35.21
N THR A 709 -38.81 -52.96 -34.67
CA THR A 709 -40.21 -53.08 -34.24
C THR A 709 -40.41 -52.41 -32.89
N ILE A 710 -39.50 -52.66 -31.95
CA ILE A 710 -39.49 -52.00 -30.62
C ILE A 710 -39.23 -50.49 -30.77
N ASP A 711 -38.29 -50.11 -31.62
CA ASP A 711 -37.98 -48.70 -31.94
C ASP A 711 -39.20 -47.96 -32.47
N ALA A 712 -40.00 -48.60 -33.35
CA ALA A 712 -41.23 -48.04 -33.87
C ALA A 712 -42.33 -47.92 -32.80
N GLN A 713 -42.52 -48.94 -31.95
CA GLN A 713 -43.50 -48.91 -30.85
C GLN A 713 -43.22 -47.81 -29.83
N ILE A 714 -41.96 -47.70 -29.39
CA ILE A 714 -41.54 -46.63 -28.45
C ILE A 714 -41.69 -45.26 -29.12
N LYS A 715 -41.35 -45.13 -30.40
CA LYS A 715 -41.46 -43.86 -31.14
C LYS A 715 -42.91 -43.43 -31.38
N ASP A 716 -43.82 -44.38 -31.61
CA ASP A 716 -45.26 -44.12 -31.72
C ASP A 716 -45.85 -43.67 -30.39
N GLU A 717 -45.50 -44.34 -29.28
CA GLU A 717 -45.89 -43.87 -27.94
C GLU A 717 -45.31 -42.49 -27.63
N ILE A 718 -44.03 -42.25 -27.90
CA ILE A 718 -43.38 -40.95 -27.63
C ILE A 718 -43.90 -39.83 -28.53
N SER A 719 -44.32 -40.13 -29.76
CA SER A 719 -44.99 -39.13 -30.61
C SER A 719 -46.32 -38.67 -30.00
N ASN A 720 -47.00 -39.52 -29.23
CA ASN A 720 -48.18 -39.12 -28.44
C ASN A 720 -47.80 -38.24 -27.23
N PHE A 721 -46.56 -38.33 -26.75
CA PHE A 721 -46.01 -37.54 -25.65
C PHE A 721 -45.22 -36.28 -26.08
N GLN A 722 -44.86 -36.12 -27.35
CA GLN A 722 -44.07 -34.98 -27.89
C GLN A 722 -44.70 -33.61 -27.61
N SER A 723 -46.02 -33.55 -27.42
CA SER A 723 -46.75 -32.32 -27.07
C SER A 723 -46.61 -31.93 -25.59
N MET A 724 -46.19 -32.86 -24.72
CA MET A 724 -46.08 -32.67 -23.26
C MET A 724 -44.65 -32.34 -22.81
N TYR A 725 -43.63 -32.68 -23.60
CA TYR A 725 -42.22 -32.51 -23.24
C TYR A 725 -41.50 -31.68 -24.32
N SER A 726 -40.96 -30.53 -23.96
CA SER A 726 -40.29 -29.58 -24.89
C SER A 726 -38.89 -30.08 -25.33
N TYR A 727 -38.82 -31.29 -25.89
CA TYR A 727 -37.59 -31.93 -26.37
C TYR A 727 -37.73 -32.32 -27.83
N GLY A 728 -36.97 -31.63 -28.70
CA GLY A 728 -37.10 -31.73 -30.15
C GLY A 728 -36.52 -32.99 -30.81
N ASP A 729 -35.84 -33.88 -30.09
CA ASP A 729 -35.21 -35.07 -30.71
C ASP A 729 -35.14 -36.30 -29.78
N TYR A 730 -36.11 -37.20 -29.96
CA TYR A 730 -36.21 -38.51 -29.31
C TYR A 730 -34.90 -39.32 -29.39
N ASN A 731 -34.23 -39.31 -30.54
CA ASN A 731 -33.03 -40.11 -30.75
C ASN A 731 -31.84 -39.58 -29.93
N LYS A 732 -31.81 -38.27 -29.68
CA LYS A 732 -30.78 -37.65 -28.84
C LYS A 732 -30.99 -37.97 -27.35
N LEU A 733 -32.22 -38.15 -26.89
CA LEU A 733 -32.50 -38.38 -25.47
C LEU A 733 -32.45 -39.87 -25.07
N ARG A 734 -33.01 -40.76 -25.90
CA ARG A 734 -33.15 -42.20 -25.59
C ARG A 734 -31.83 -42.92 -25.35
N TYR A 735 -30.79 -42.53 -26.09
CA TYR A 735 -29.48 -43.18 -26.03
C TYR A 735 -28.43 -42.33 -25.31
N ARG A 736 -28.79 -41.14 -24.84
CA ARG A 736 -27.90 -40.30 -24.04
C ARG A 736 -27.85 -40.85 -22.62
N LYS A 737 -26.67 -41.29 -22.20
CA LYS A 737 -26.35 -41.46 -20.79
C LYS A 737 -26.27 -40.08 -20.13
N LEU A 738 -27.29 -39.71 -19.37
CA LEU A 738 -27.36 -38.47 -18.57
C LEU A 738 -26.44 -38.55 -17.35
N TYR A 739 -26.20 -39.76 -16.84
CA TYR A 739 -25.35 -39.97 -15.68
C TYR A 739 -23.90 -39.59 -15.95
N HIS A 740 -23.32 -38.86 -15.02
CA HIS A 740 -21.89 -38.57 -14.96
C HIS A 740 -21.29 -39.37 -13.80
N ALA A 741 -20.31 -40.23 -14.10
CA ALA A 741 -19.54 -40.88 -13.05
C ALA A 741 -18.69 -39.82 -12.36
N TYR A 742 -19.07 -39.42 -11.15
CA TYR A 742 -18.17 -38.68 -10.28
C TYR A 742 -16.98 -39.58 -9.96
N ASP A 743 -15.76 -39.02 -9.92
CA ASP A 743 -14.55 -39.75 -9.52
C ASP A 743 -14.86 -40.64 -8.30
N LEU A 744 -14.68 -41.96 -8.44
CA LEU A 744 -14.92 -42.96 -7.39
C LEU A 744 -13.94 -42.85 -6.21
N GLY A 745 -13.22 -41.73 -6.08
CA GLY A 745 -12.35 -41.42 -4.96
C GLY A 745 -12.61 -39.99 -4.49
N THR A 746 -12.60 -39.80 -3.16
CA THR A 746 -12.55 -38.51 -2.41
C THR A 746 -13.86 -37.88 -1.88
N TYR A 747 -14.95 -38.64 -1.73
CA TYR A 747 -16.05 -38.19 -0.85
C TYR A 747 -15.90 -38.63 0.60
N ASP A 748 -15.25 -39.77 0.87
CA ASP A 748 -15.04 -40.25 2.26
C ASP A 748 -14.30 -39.22 3.11
N SER A 749 -13.24 -38.58 2.61
CA SER A 749 -12.51 -37.57 3.38
C SER A 749 -13.35 -36.33 3.68
N LYS A 750 -14.08 -35.81 2.68
CA LYS A 750 -14.96 -34.63 2.85
C LYS A 750 -16.15 -34.93 3.76
N LEU A 751 -16.73 -36.12 3.65
CA LEU A 751 -17.82 -36.55 4.51
C LEU A 751 -17.34 -36.75 5.95
N GLN A 752 -16.12 -37.29 6.15
CA GLN A 752 -15.45 -37.37 7.45
C GLN A 752 -15.12 -35.98 8.01
N ASP A 753 -14.72 -35.02 7.18
CA ASP A 753 -14.51 -33.62 7.58
C ASP A 753 -15.82 -32.98 8.05
N LEU A 754 -16.91 -33.14 7.29
CA LEU A 754 -18.24 -32.65 7.68
C LEU A 754 -18.73 -33.30 8.98
N TYR A 755 -18.53 -34.61 9.15
CA TYR A 755 -18.86 -35.29 10.40
C TYR A 755 -18.00 -34.79 11.57
N ARG A 756 -16.70 -34.56 11.36
CA ARG A 756 -15.82 -33.98 12.39
C ARG A 756 -16.25 -32.57 12.78
N ASN A 757 -16.60 -31.72 11.81
CA ASN A 757 -17.07 -30.35 12.07
C ASN A 757 -18.41 -30.36 12.80
N ARG A 758 -19.36 -31.19 12.35
CA ARG A 758 -20.65 -31.40 13.04
C ARG A 758 -20.44 -31.81 14.49
N ASP A 759 -19.61 -32.82 14.72
CA ASP A 759 -19.35 -33.38 16.05
C ASP A 759 -18.60 -32.36 16.93
N TRP A 760 -17.68 -31.57 16.36
CA TRP A 760 -16.97 -30.49 17.07
C TRP A 760 -17.91 -29.35 17.48
N ILE A 761 -18.75 -28.85 16.57
CA ILE A 761 -19.73 -27.79 16.88
C ILE A 761 -20.73 -28.26 17.92
N THR A 762 -21.22 -29.50 17.79
CA THR A 762 -22.13 -30.11 18.76
C THR A 762 -21.46 -30.20 20.15
N TYR A 763 -20.17 -30.54 20.18
CA TYR A 763 -19.39 -30.58 21.41
C TYR A 763 -19.18 -29.19 22.02
N GLU A 764 -18.81 -28.19 21.23
CA GLU A 764 -18.68 -26.78 21.67
C GLU A 764 -19.98 -26.26 22.28
N ILE A 765 -21.11 -26.42 21.60
CA ILE A 765 -22.43 -26.05 22.13
C ILE A 765 -22.71 -26.73 23.49
N SER A 766 -22.25 -27.97 23.67
CA SER A 766 -22.47 -28.74 24.90
C SER A 766 -21.60 -28.30 26.09
N LEU A 767 -20.45 -27.63 25.85
CA LEU A 767 -19.55 -27.15 26.92
C LEU A 767 -20.14 -25.96 27.70
N GLY A 768 -21.02 -25.17 27.05
CA GLY A 768 -21.65 -24.00 27.65
C GLY A 768 -20.69 -22.83 27.95
N GLY A 769 -21.21 -21.75 28.53
CA GLY A 769 -20.42 -20.55 28.87
C GLY A 769 -20.29 -19.50 27.75
N MET A 770 -20.92 -19.75 26.60
CA MET A 770 -20.96 -18.85 25.45
C MET A 770 -22.16 -17.90 25.50
N SER A 771 -22.10 -16.79 24.76
CA SER A 771 -23.24 -15.90 24.58
C SER A 771 -24.33 -16.58 23.76
N GLN A 772 -25.58 -16.17 23.95
CA GLN A 772 -26.72 -16.75 23.23
C GLN A 772 -26.60 -16.52 21.71
N GLU A 773 -26.13 -15.35 21.29
CA GLU A 773 -25.85 -15.02 19.88
C GLU A 773 -24.84 -15.99 19.25
N TYR A 774 -23.77 -16.35 19.97
CA TYR A 774 -22.76 -17.27 19.46
C TYR A 774 -23.29 -18.71 19.38
N VAL A 775 -24.11 -19.12 20.34
CA VAL A 775 -24.80 -20.43 20.30
C VAL A 775 -25.76 -20.50 19.11
N ASP A 776 -26.47 -19.42 18.81
CA ASP A 776 -27.42 -19.39 17.69
C ASP A 776 -26.69 -19.37 16.33
N SER A 777 -25.53 -18.70 16.25
CA SER A 777 -24.62 -18.80 15.10
C SER A 777 -24.10 -20.23 14.87
N LEU A 778 -23.62 -20.90 15.92
CA LEU A 778 -23.15 -22.29 15.82
C LEU A 778 -24.27 -23.28 15.45
N LYS A 779 -25.52 -23.04 15.87
CA LYS A 779 -26.67 -23.86 15.46
C LYS A 779 -26.99 -23.69 13.98
N ASN A 780 -26.91 -22.47 13.45
CA ASN A 780 -27.11 -22.23 12.03
C ASN A 780 -26.02 -22.94 11.19
N GLU A 781 -24.77 -22.90 11.64
CA GLU A 781 -23.65 -23.64 11.03
C GLU A 781 -23.88 -25.16 11.09
N LEU A 782 -24.37 -25.66 12.23
CA LEU A 782 -24.71 -27.08 12.41
C LEU A 782 -25.82 -27.53 11.46
N ASP A 783 -26.85 -26.71 11.25
CA ASP A 783 -27.95 -26.99 10.32
C ASP A 783 -27.45 -27.04 8.86
N ALA A 784 -26.56 -26.12 8.47
CA ALA A 784 -25.94 -26.12 7.14
C ALA A 784 -25.05 -27.36 6.91
N ILE A 785 -24.25 -27.75 7.90
CA ILE A 785 -23.43 -28.97 7.84
C ILE A 785 -24.32 -30.21 7.74
N ASN A 786 -25.40 -30.29 8.52
CA ASN A 786 -26.33 -31.42 8.46
C ASN A 786 -26.98 -31.55 7.07
N TYR A 787 -27.39 -30.43 6.46
CA TYR A 787 -27.90 -30.41 5.09
C TYR A 787 -26.86 -30.94 4.08
N ASN A 788 -25.62 -30.45 4.14
CA ASN A 788 -24.54 -30.89 3.25
C ASN A 788 -24.22 -32.38 3.40
N VAL A 789 -24.24 -32.89 4.63
CA VAL A 789 -24.10 -34.33 4.93
C VAL A 789 -25.24 -35.12 4.30
N GLU A 790 -26.48 -34.66 4.41
CA GLU A 790 -27.64 -35.34 3.84
C GLU A 790 -27.57 -35.41 2.30
N GLU A 791 -27.27 -34.29 1.64
CA GLU A 791 -27.16 -34.23 0.18
C GLU A 791 -25.98 -35.05 -0.35
N MET A 792 -24.84 -35.04 0.33
CA MET A 792 -23.71 -35.92 -0.01
C MET A 792 -24.06 -37.40 0.12
N ASN A 793 -24.80 -37.79 1.15
CA ASN A 793 -25.25 -39.18 1.32
C ASN A 793 -26.21 -39.62 0.21
N LYS A 794 -27.17 -38.77 -0.18
CA LYS A 794 -28.07 -39.04 -1.32
C LYS A 794 -27.27 -39.22 -2.62
N LYS A 795 -26.27 -38.36 -2.82
CA LYS A 795 -25.36 -38.43 -3.99
C LYS A 795 -24.55 -39.73 -4.01
N ASP A 796 -23.99 -40.14 -2.88
CA ASP A 796 -23.23 -41.40 -2.76
C ASP A 796 -24.11 -42.63 -3.04
N GLN A 797 -25.32 -42.65 -2.49
CA GLN A 797 -26.28 -43.71 -2.75
C GLN A 797 -26.66 -43.80 -4.25
N MET A 798 -26.87 -42.64 -4.90
CA MET A 798 -27.11 -42.58 -6.35
C MET A 798 -25.93 -43.15 -7.13
N ASN A 799 -24.69 -42.75 -6.81
CA ASN A 799 -23.48 -43.27 -7.45
C ASN A 799 -23.32 -44.77 -7.30
N LYS A 800 -23.60 -45.30 -6.11
CA LYS A 800 -23.56 -46.74 -5.85
C LYS A 800 -24.57 -47.50 -6.71
N ASN A 801 -25.81 -47.00 -6.78
CA ASN A 801 -26.86 -47.59 -7.61
C ASN A 801 -26.46 -47.60 -9.09
N VAL A 802 -25.92 -46.48 -9.59
CA VAL A 802 -25.51 -46.40 -10.98
C VAL A 802 -24.32 -47.31 -11.28
N LYS A 803 -23.31 -47.37 -10.40
CA LYS A 803 -22.18 -48.29 -10.54
C LYS A 803 -22.64 -49.75 -10.66
N ASP A 804 -23.61 -50.16 -9.84
CA ASP A 804 -24.18 -51.51 -9.89
C ASP A 804 -24.94 -51.76 -11.21
N LEU A 805 -25.66 -50.75 -11.73
CA LEU A 805 -26.33 -50.83 -13.02
C LEU A 805 -25.35 -50.83 -14.21
N GLU A 806 -24.24 -50.09 -14.12
CA GLU A 806 -23.17 -50.09 -15.13
C GLU A 806 -22.43 -51.42 -15.20
N ALA A 807 -22.20 -52.07 -14.05
CA ALA A 807 -21.66 -53.42 -13.99
C ALA A 807 -22.59 -54.42 -14.68
N GLN A 808 -23.91 -54.32 -14.45
CA GLN A 808 -24.92 -55.12 -15.15
C GLN A 808 -24.91 -54.83 -16.65
N LEU A 809 -24.89 -53.55 -17.06
CA LEU A 809 -24.88 -53.10 -18.46
C LEU A 809 -23.66 -53.65 -19.21
N SER A 810 -22.50 -53.68 -18.56
CA SER A 810 -21.26 -54.22 -19.11
C SER A 810 -21.26 -55.75 -19.23
N SER A 811 -22.09 -56.44 -18.44
CA SER A 811 -22.15 -57.91 -18.39
C SER A 811 -23.19 -58.55 -19.31
N THR A 812 -24.25 -57.82 -19.68
CA THR A 812 -25.30 -58.34 -20.58
C THR A 812 -24.88 -58.18 -22.05
N SER A 813 -25.35 -59.08 -22.92
CA SER A 813 -25.16 -59.02 -24.37
C SER A 813 -26.46 -58.77 -25.15
N LYS A 814 -27.61 -58.75 -24.46
CA LYS A 814 -28.93 -58.61 -25.08
C LYS A 814 -29.28 -57.13 -25.33
N PRO A 815 -29.68 -56.73 -26.54
CA PRO A 815 -30.03 -55.35 -26.85
C PRO A 815 -31.12 -54.75 -25.93
N ILE A 816 -32.23 -55.47 -25.73
CA ILE A 816 -33.37 -54.99 -24.92
C ILE A 816 -33.00 -54.78 -23.44
N GLU A 817 -32.19 -55.67 -22.85
CA GLU A 817 -31.76 -55.52 -21.46
C GLU A 817 -30.80 -54.35 -21.28
N LYS A 818 -29.95 -54.10 -22.27
CA LYS A 818 -29.06 -52.95 -22.27
C LYS A 818 -29.83 -51.63 -22.36
N GLU A 819 -30.91 -51.57 -23.16
CA GLU A 819 -31.80 -50.40 -23.20
C GLU A 819 -32.49 -50.14 -21.86
N LYS A 820 -33.05 -51.19 -21.23
CA LYS A 820 -33.62 -51.09 -19.87
C LYS A 820 -32.61 -50.56 -18.86
N LEU A 821 -31.38 -51.06 -18.90
CA LEU A 821 -30.32 -50.64 -17.97
C LEU A 821 -29.90 -49.18 -18.20
N ILE A 822 -29.80 -48.71 -19.45
CA ILE A 822 -29.51 -47.29 -19.77
C ILE A 822 -30.65 -46.38 -19.29
N GLY A 823 -31.91 -46.77 -19.53
CA GLY A 823 -33.08 -46.04 -19.04
C GLY A 823 -33.08 -45.92 -17.52
N LYS A 824 -32.79 -47.01 -16.80
CA LYS A 824 -32.68 -47.03 -15.33
C LYS A 824 -31.55 -46.16 -14.80
N ILE A 825 -30.38 -46.21 -15.41
CA ILE A 825 -29.24 -45.33 -15.04
C ILE A 825 -29.64 -43.86 -15.16
N ASN A 826 -30.26 -43.49 -16.27
CA ASN A 826 -30.69 -42.12 -16.51
C ASN A 826 -31.82 -41.68 -15.58
N TYR A 827 -32.76 -42.58 -15.30
CA TYR A 827 -33.84 -42.33 -14.36
C TYR A 827 -33.29 -42.07 -12.95
N VAL A 828 -32.42 -42.95 -12.44
CA VAL A 828 -31.80 -42.80 -11.11
C VAL A 828 -31.06 -41.46 -10.98
N TYR A 829 -30.36 -41.05 -12.04
CA TYR A 829 -29.70 -39.75 -12.06
C TYR A 829 -30.68 -38.57 -12.10
N ALA A 830 -31.69 -38.64 -12.97
CA ALA A 830 -32.70 -37.58 -13.09
C ALA A 830 -33.55 -37.45 -11.82
N ASP A 831 -33.83 -38.55 -11.13
CA ASP A 831 -34.54 -38.61 -9.85
C ASP A 831 -33.74 -37.91 -8.74
N TYR A 832 -32.46 -38.25 -8.60
CA TYR A 832 -31.56 -37.55 -7.67
C TYR A 832 -31.47 -36.04 -7.97
N ARG A 833 -31.27 -35.65 -9.23
CA ARG A 833 -31.16 -34.22 -9.58
C ARG A 833 -32.48 -33.48 -9.38
N TYR A 834 -33.61 -34.12 -9.66
CA TYR A 834 -34.93 -33.57 -9.36
C TYR A 834 -35.09 -33.26 -7.87
N ASP A 835 -34.75 -34.23 -7.01
CA ASP A 835 -34.83 -34.07 -5.55
C ASP A 835 -33.85 -33.01 -5.04
N TYR A 836 -32.62 -32.99 -5.57
CA TYR A 836 -31.62 -31.97 -5.26
C TYR A 836 -32.16 -30.55 -5.50
N TYR A 837 -32.67 -30.27 -6.71
CA TYR A 837 -33.19 -28.94 -7.01
C TYR A 837 -34.47 -28.60 -6.25
N ARG A 838 -35.31 -29.60 -5.92
CA ARG A 838 -36.47 -29.41 -5.02
C ARG A 838 -36.06 -28.97 -3.63
N ASN A 839 -35.04 -29.61 -3.05
CA ASN A 839 -34.50 -29.24 -1.75
C ASN A 839 -33.84 -27.85 -1.81
N LEU A 840 -33.15 -27.55 -2.91
CA LEU A 840 -32.52 -26.25 -3.14
C LEU A 840 -33.55 -25.11 -3.22
N VAL A 841 -34.67 -25.32 -3.94
CA VAL A 841 -35.80 -24.37 -3.95
C VAL A 841 -36.40 -24.19 -2.55
N GLN A 842 -36.53 -25.24 -1.75
CA GLN A 842 -37.01 -25.10 -0.36
C GLN A 842 -36.04 -24.29 0.50
N LYS A 843 -34.72 -24.52 0.35
CA LYS A 843 -33.67 -23.74 1.01
C LYS A 843 -33.77 -22.26 0.61
N TYR A 844 -33.75 -21.97 -0.69
CA TYR A 844 -33.86 -20.60 -1.20
C TYR A 844 -35.13 -19.89 -0.74
N ASN A 845 -36.29 -20.56 -0.75
CA ASN A 845 -37.51 -19.98 -0.19
C ASN A 845 -37.37 -19.62 1.30
N THR A 846 -36.72 -20.48 2.08
CA THR A 846 -36.47 -20.23 3.50
C THR A 846 -35.52 -19.04 3.70
N ASP A 847 -34.44 -18.98 2.92
CA ASP A 847 -33.45 -17.90 2.99
C ASP A 847 -34.06 -16.56 2.54
N MET A 848 -34.89 -16.56 1.50
CA MET A 848 -35.64 -15.37 1.08
C MET A 848 -36.59 -14.87 2.16
N GLU A 849 -37.30 -15.75 2.88
CA GLU A 849 -38.17 -15.34 3.98
C GLU A 849 -37.34 -14.73 5.14
N LYS A 850 -36.19 -15.32 5.49
CA LYS A 850 -35.28 -14.72 6.49
C LYS A 850 -34.78 -13.34 6.09
N ILE A 851 -34.40 -13.15 4.83
CA ILE A 851 -33.94 -11.85 4.31
C ILE A 851 -35.10 -10.84 4.30
N LYS A 852 -36.32 -11.26 3.95
CA LYS A 852 -37.52 -10.41 4.03
C LYS A 852 -37.82 -9.99 5.47
N GLU A 853 -37.69 -10.89 6.44
CA GLU A 853 -37.83 -10.58 7.87
C GLU A 853 -36.78 -9.55 8.31
N GLN A 854 -35.51 -9.73 7.94
CA GLN A 854 -34.43 -8.77 8.21
C GLN A 854 -34.68 -7.40 7.56
N LEU A 855 -35.17 -7.37 6.31
CA LEU A 855 -35.57 -6.14 5.63
C LEU A 855 -36.73 -5.45 6.36
N GLN A 856 -37.67 -6.23 6.89
CA GLN A 856 -38.81 -5.71 7.63
C GLN A 856 -38.37 -5.13 8.98
N GLU A 857 -37.50 -5.81 9.73
CA GLU A 857 -36.92 -5.30 10.99
C GLU A 857 -36.13 -4.01 10.77
N ALA A 858 -35.25 -4.00 9.76
CA ALA A 858 -34.47 -2.82 9.38
C ALA A 858 -35.36 -1.63 8.97
N SER A 859 -36.58 -1.88 8.49
CA SER A 859 -37.55 -0.84 8.11
C SER A 859 -38.27 -0.19 9.31
N TYR A 860 -38.31 -0.85 10.48
CA TYR A 860 -38.98 -0.34 11.68
C TYR A 860 -38.08 0.54 12.56
N GLU A 861 -36.75 0.42 12.47
CA GLU A 861 -35.82 1.11 13.37
C GLU A 861 -35.40 2.53 12.94
N THR A 862 -35.68 2.98 11.71
CA THR A 862 -35.24 4.31 11.21
C THR A 862 -36.32 5.07 10.43
N PRO A 863 -36.99 6.08 11.03
CA PRO A 863 -38.02 6.87 10.33
C PRO A 863 -37.48 7.96 9.38
N ASN A 864 -36.18 8.15 9.24
CA ASN A 864 -35.62 9.20 8.38
C ASN A 864 -34.27 8.79 7.80
N TYR A 865 -34.12 9.08 6.51
CA TYR A 865 -32.96 8.86 5.63
C TYR A 865 -32.84 7.50 4.91
N SER A 866 -33.24 7.56 3.65
CA SER A 866 -32.84 6.70 2.54
C SER A 866 -31.32 6.74 2.33
N SER A 867 -30.55 5.93 3.05
CA SER A 867 -29.17 5.55 2.66
C SER A 867 -28.56 4.38 3.45
N ASN A 868 -29.32 3.40 3.95
CA ASN A 868 -28.68 2.29 4.67
C ASN A 868 -28.10 1.26 3.69
N LYS A 869 -26.77 1.13 3.65
CA LYS A 869 -26.00 0.18 2.80
C LYS A 869 -26.51 -1.25 2.99
N ASP A 870 -26.93 -1.58 4.22
CA ASP A 870 -27.44 -2.88 4.62
C ASP A 870 -28.77 -3.24 3.96
N ILE A 871 -29.71 -2.29 3.83
CA ILE A 871 -31.00 -2.53 3.14
C ILE A 871 -30.77 -2.80 1.65
N LYS A 872 -29.84 -2.07 1.01
CA LYS A 872 -29.50 -2.31 -0.40
C LYS A 872 -28.82 -3.66 -0.60
N ASN A 873 -27.95 -4.06 0.34
CA ASN A 873 -27.29 -5.37 0.30
C ASN A 873 -28.30 -6.51 0.50
N LEU A 874 -29.21 -6.38 1.47
CA LEU A 874 -30.29 -7.35 1.69
C LEU A 874 -31.24 -7.44 0.48
N GLN A 875 -31.55 -6.31 -0.16
CA GLN A 875 -32.37 -6.31 -1.38
C GLN A 875 -31.66 -6.98 -2.56
N ARG A 876 -30.35 -6.76 -2.72
CA ARG A 876 -29.54 -7.44 -3.75
C ARG A 876 -29.48 -8.94 -3.51
N ALA A 877 -29.21 -9.35 -2.26
CA ALA A 877 -29.21 -10.75 -1.86
C ALA A 877 -30.58 -11.41 -2.13
N LEU A 878 -31.68 -10.70 -1.88
CA LEU A 878 -33.02 -11.18 -2.21
C LEU A 878 -33.23 -11.37 -3.72
N ASP A 879 -32.78 -10.41 -4.54
CA ASP A 879 -32.88 -10.49 -6.00
C ASP A 879 -32.02 -11.64 -6.58
N GLU A 880 -30.84 -11.88 -6.01
CA GLU A 880 -29.95 -13.00 -6.37
C GLU A 880 -30.55 -14.36 -6.01
N ILE A 881 -30.99 -14.54 -4.76
CA ILE A 881 -31.63 -15.80 -4.33
C ILE A 881 -32.91 -16.05 -5.14
N GLN A 882 -33.65 -15.01 -5.54
CA GLN A 882 -34.81 -15.17 -6.41
C GLN A 882 -34.41 -15.71 -7.81
N LYS A 883 -33.35 -15.17 -8.43
CA LYS A 883 -32.84 -15.70 -9.71
C LYS A 883 -32.39 -17.15 -9.57
N ASP A 884 -31.78 -17.49 -8.45
CA ASP A 884 -31.31 -18.84 -8.16
C ASP A 884 -32.46 -19.83 -7.97
N ASN A 885 -33.51 -19.37 -7.29
CA ASN A 885 -34.75 -20.11 -7.11
C ASN A 885 -35.50 -20.33 -8.43
N ASP A 886 -35.50 -19.34 -9.32
CA ASP A 886 -36.10 -19.45 -10.65
C ASP A 886 -35.35 -20.48 -11.50
N LEU A 887 -34.01 -20.43 -11.53
CA LEU A 887 -33.19 -21.41 -12.24
C LEU A 887 -33.37 -22.83 -11.68
N ALA A 888 -33.36 -22.98 -10.36
CA ALA A 888 -33.60 -24.27 -9.72
C ALA A 888 -34.99 -24.81 -10.09
N SER A 889 -36.01 -23.95 -10.16
CA SER A 889 -37.37 -24.30 -10.59
C SER A 889 -37.44 -24.74 -12.05
N GLU A 890 -36.69 -24.10 -12.95
CA GLU A 890 -36.53 -24.55 -14.33
C GLU A 890 -35.89 -25.94 -14.40
N LYS A 891 -34.85 -26.18 -13.60
CA LYS A 891 -34.17 -27.49 -13.53
C LYS A 891 -35.08 -28.58 -12.96
N ILE A 892 -35.92 -28.29 -11.96
CA ILE A 892 -36.95 -29.22 -11.47
C ILE A 892 -37.84 -29.68 -12.63
N THR A 893 -38.34 -28.72 -13.41
CA THR A 893 -39.19 -29.01 -14.57
C THR A 893 -38.46 -29.87 -15.60
N MET A 894 -37.19 -29.52 -15.88
CA MET A 894 -36.33 -30.26 -16.80
C MET A 894 -36.12 -31.72 -16.37
N TYR A 895 -35.72 -31.94 -15.12
CA TYR A 895 -35.44 -33.29 -14.61
C TYR A 895 -36.72 -34.10 -14.38
N GLN A 896 -37.85 -33.46 -14.06
CA GLN A 896 -39.16 -34.13 -14.07
C GLN A 896 -39.50 -34.67 -15.45
N ASN A 897 -39.32 -33.86 -16.51
CA ASN A 897 -39.54 -34.30 -17.88
C ASN A 897 -38.64 -35.47 -18.27
N TYR A 898 -37.39 -35.51 -17.77
CA TYR A 898 -36.51 -36.65 -17.95
C TYR A 898 -37.00 -37.91 -17.24
N LYS A 899 -37.41 -37.80 -15.97
CA LYS A 899 -37.98 -38.92 -15.21
C LYS A 899 -39.18 -39.52 -15.92
N ASP A 900 -40.11 -38.67 -16.35
CA ASP A 900 -41.32 -39.11 -17.05
C ASP A 900 -40.98 -39.78 -18.38
N PHE A 901 -40.04 -39.22 -19.14
CA PHE A 901 -39.57 -39.81 -20.40
C PHE A 901 -38.98 -41.21 -20.20
N PHE A 902 -38.05 -41.39 -19.24
CA PHE A 902 -37.43 -42.70 -19.02
C PHE A 902 -38.41 -43.72 -18.43
N ASN A 903 -39.37 -43.28 -17.61
CA ASN A 903 -40.45 -44.14 -17.13
C ASN A 903 -41.34 -44.63 -18.27
N ALA A 904 -41.71 -43.74 -19.21
CA ALA A 904 -42.50 -44.12 -20.38
C ALA A 904 -41.75 -45.13 -21.26
N VAL A 905 -40.44 -44.90 -21.48
CA VAL A 905 -39.60 -45.86 -22.22
C VAL A 905 -39.51 -47.21 -21.51
N ASP A 906 -39.33 -47.25 -20.18
CA ASP A 906 -39.23 -48.51 -19.43
C ASP A 906 -40.58 -49.27 -19.44
N ALA A 907 -41.72 -48.57 -19.34
CA ALA A 907 -43.04 -49.18 -19.43
C ALA A 907 -43.26 -49.91 -20.77
N VAL A 908 -42.93 -49.27 -21.89
CA VAL A 908 -42.99 -49.93 -23.22
C VAL A 908 -42.08 -51.14 -23.28
N LEU A 909 -40.86 -51.01 -22.76
CA LEU A 909 -39.89 -52.10 -22.73
C LEU A 909 -40.34 -53.26 -21.82
N GLU A 910 -41.18 -53.04 -20.81
CA GLU A 910 -41.77 -54.09 -19.96
C GLU A 910 -42.94 -54.83 -20.61
N GLU A 911 -43.73 -54.17 -21.47
CA GLU A 911 -44.83 -54.81 -22.21
C GLU A 911 -44.34 -55.72 -23.34
N ILE A 912 -43.14 -55.45 -23.87
CA ILE A 912 -42.45 -56.21 -24.93
C ILE A 912 -41.63 -57.36 -24.32
#